data_AF-A0AAU2ERI8-F1
#
_entry.id   AF-A0AAU2ERI8-F1
#
_cell.length_a   1.000
_cell.length_b   1.000
_cell.length_c   1.000
_cell.angle_alpha   90.00
_cell.angle_beta   90.00
_cell.angle_gamma   90.00
#
_symmetry.space_group_name_H-M   'P 1'
#
loop_
_entity.id
_entity.type
_entity.pdbx_description
1 polymer ?
#
loop_
_entity_poly.entity_id
_entity_poly.type
_entity_poly.pdbx_seq_one_letter_code
_entity_poly.pdbx_strand_id
1 'polypeptide(L)'
;MTPARTTSRHTRTPARKTTANTPAKAPMPRPQTPATTQSKTLTKALATTLLSPSADPLLADAADRAADIVSLAEDQALTLTRYSTEAASHDLATAEQWTAEAEQLRAEAATDADTEQKAANLTQAAERHAEAVRHEAAGQARLTGTQANQLLADAEQQANAPTRTTEHQAAQLRAQVHRDITELRTKAEQYAAKVRTDATAQADQVLAAARAQADGLLARAREQAEELHGTAQADADRVRGEVRRLREEADREIDQATDAAREVRAKAAAEADQIQAQTAAEVRQERTRTTAEAARLLEAATKDAERMLREAGKGTAGVRAEADKALERAQRLETAAQEANDRAEVARFAAQRALQQVTSRTVRKLERRRLKREARAAERAGKTTLTAKAKAFVKANSRRLLAIVPITAPMAVAWTGQAGFAHDILGWIAPFTILFAAAWELSTAFVAWMYHQARQSGDSGALYRISTWVFAIGAAVMNYWHASATVVGQMWDPATLKLVDQISYWDPTPKAVAFSVMSITGMVLWELYASLLHRQKLRADGKVAKSRPTIGLIRWARYPGHSFTAWSLAITDESLSTVELAWTAAANRRAEVRRTDLGVVRRFVASLIGVGDWVPVRSLPRVSNHTLAVALGGSANPATVPQFAVRPTRASSANRAANRLGGSANQALPSARSGEPGGRRELEAAHHSPRSAEPAATDPEPRTTPDQAQHAPAGSGSNRRSAAQGAAAAQVQQILELIEQHGSDVVDLEFVMTELGMKKTTAHHRLAEARKEFANRVTL
;
A
#
# COMPACT_ATOMS: atom_id res chain seq x y z
N MET A 1 7.98 -24.08 48.28
CA MET A 1 8.40 -22.99 49.20
C MET A 1 8.36 -21.70 48.42
N THR A 2 7.89 -20.60 49.01
CA THR A 2 7.47 -19.42 48.24
C THR A 2 7.70 -18.11 49.02
N PRO A 3 8.48 -17.15 48.50
CA PRO A 3 8.39 -15.75 48.89
C PRO A 3 7.29 -15.06 48.04
N ALA A 4 6.20 -14.58 48.63
CA ALA A 4 6.11 -13.34 49.42
C ALA A 4 6.10 -12.09 48.51
N ARG A 5 4.91 -11.50 48.34
CA ARG A 5 4.59 -10.44 47.37
C ARG A 5 4.24 -9.15 48.12
N THR A 6 5.16 -8.19 48.17
CA THR A 6 4.98 -6.91 48.87
C THR A 6 4.57 -5.78 47.93
N THR A 7 3.63 -4.93 48.35
CA THR A 7 2.99 -3.89 47.52
C THR A 7 3.55 -2.48 47.81
N SER A 8 4.04 -1.80 46.78
CA SER A 8 4.58 -0.43 46.89
C SER A 8 3.48 0.64 46.90
N ARG A 9 3.13 1.04 48.12
CA ARG A 9 2.30 2.21 48.53
C ARG A 9 2.37 3.42 47.58
N HIS A 10 1.23 3.91 47.10
CA HIS A 10 1.12 5.24 46.51
C HIS A 10 1.43 6.33 47.56
N THR A 11 2.21 7.33 47.16
CA THR A 11 2.25 8.66 47.81
C THR A 11 2.06 9.75 46.75
N ARG A 12 1.42 10.85 47.17
CA ARG A 12 0.86 11.89 46.29
C ARG A 12 0.98 13.23 47.01
N THR A 13 1.75 14.17 46.46
CA THR A 13 1.97 15.49 47.06
C THR A 13 2.04 16.58 45.97
N PRO A 14 1.63 17.84 46.25
CA PRO A 14 1.22 18.79 45.20
C PRO A 14 2.18 19.97 45.01
N ALA A 15 1.92 20.75 43.96
CA ALA A 15 2.51 22.09 43.79
C ALA A 15 1.98 23.10 44.83
N ARG A 16 2.81 24.09 45.19
CA ARG A 16 2.41 25.21 46.05
C ARG A 16 3.14 26.52 45.68
N LYS A 17 2.38 27.61 45.54
CA LYS A 17 2.87 29.01 45.55
C LYS A 17 2.94 29.53 47.00
N THR A 18 3.85 30.46 47.32
CA THR A 18 3.57 31.72 48.08
C THR A 18 4.81 32.61 48.28
N THR A 19 4.77 33.82 47.72
CA THR A 19 5.12 35.15 48.30
C THR A 19 6.12 35.32 49.47
N ALA A 20 7.17 36.12 49.21
CA ALA A 20 7.64 37.34 49.92
C ALA A 20 7.85 37.41 51.45
N ASN A 21 9.01 37.97 51.86
CA ASN A 21 9.10 39.12 52.80
C ASN A 21 10.53 39.72 52.93
N THR A 22 10.60 41.04 53.17
CA THR A 22 11.77 41.85 53.64
C THR A 22 11.68 42.04 55.18
N PRO A 23 12.63 42.65 55.98
CA PRO A 23 13.17 44.04 55.81
C PRO A 23 14.58 44.35 56.43
N ALA A 24 14.90 45.66 56.59
CA ALA A 24 15.87 46.28 57.53
C ALA A 24 17.40 46.17 57.25
N LYS A 25 18.31 47.13 57.55
CA LYS A 25 18.26 48.57 57.96
C LYS A 25 19.61 49.29 57.61
N ALA A 26 19.69 50.63 57.71
CA ALA A 26 20.85 51.51 57.38
C ALA A 26 21.88 51.67 58.56
N PRO A 27 22.95 52.54 58.57
CA PRO A 27 23.13 53.87 57.92
C PRO A 27 24.56 54.28 57.41
N MET A 28 24.72 55.56 57.02
CA MET A 28 25.99 56.27 56.67
C MET A 28 26.57 57.11 57.84
N PRO A 29 27.80 57.65 57.71
CA PRO A 29 28.24 58.89 58.38
C PRO A 29 28.61 60.05 57.41
N ARG A 30 28.81 61.26 57.96
CA ARG A 30 29.19 62.53 57.26
C ARG A 30 30.69 62.88 57.44
N PRO A 31 31.27 63.79 56.62
CA PRO A 31 32.39 64.64 57.04
C PRO A 31 31.93 65.85 57.87
N GLN A 32 32.85 66.52 58.57
CA GLN A 32 32.61 67.72 59.40
C GLN A 32 33.61 68.85 59.10
N THR A 33 33.22 70.08 59.47
CA THR A 33 34.03 71.30 59.50
C THR A 33 35.02 71.33 60.68
N PRO A 34 36.14 72.06 60.58
CA PRO A 34 36.86 72.61 61.72
C PRO A 34 36.80 74.15 61.74
N ALA A 35 37.02 74.76 62.91
CA ALA A 35 37.18 76.20 63.07
C ALA A 35 38.01 76.55 64.33
N THR A 36 38.52 77.79 64.35
CA THR A 36 38.77 78.69 65.52
C THR A 36 40.23 79.09 65.80
N THR A 37 40.42 80.41 65.95
CA THR A 37 41.54 81.16 66.58
C THR A 37 42.99 80.96 66.12
N GLN A 38 43.55 82.03 65.54
CA GLN A 38 44.83 82.59 66.00
C GLN A 38 44.66 84.09 66.25
N SER A 39 45.20 84.59 67.36
CA SER A 39 45.29 86.04 67.65
C SER A 39 46.69 86.54 67.30
N LYS A 40 46.80 87.70 66.65
CA LYS A 40 48.09 88.39 66.51
C LYS A 40 47.93 89.91 66.40
N THR A 41 48.26 90.60 67.48
CA THR A 41 48.36 92.06 67.54
C THR A 41 49.73 92.49 67.01
N LEU A 42 49.80 93.57 66.21
CA LEU A 42 51.08 94.22 65.89
C LEU A 42 50.85 95.71 65.57
N THR A 43 51.47 96.58 66.36
CA THR A 43 51.33 98.05 66.32
C THR A 43 52.46 98.70 65.50
N LYS A 44 52.21 99.87 64.89
CA LYS A 44 53.29 100.74 64.37
C LYS A 44 52.86 102.21 64.17
N ALA A 45 53.76 103.14 64.53
CA ALA A 45 53.77 104.58 64.17
C ALA A 45 52.64 105.47 64.79
N LEU A 46 52.83 106.78 65.07
CA LEU A 46 54.00 107.69 64.93
C LEU A 46 53.83 108.96 65.84
N ALA A 47 54.94 109.56 66.30
CA ALA A 47 55.14 111.02 66.62
C ALA A 47 54.43 111.68 67.86
N THR A 48 54.81 112.83 68.48
CA THR A 48 56.07 113.65 68.61
C THR A 48 55.86 114.94 69.47
N THR A 49 56.76 115.30 70.43
CA THR A 49 57.25 116.66 70.91
C THR A 49 56.29 117.84 71.26
N LEU A 50 56.49 118.77 72.23
CA LEU A 50 57.35 118.97 73.45
C LEU A 50 56.93 120.27 74.25
N LEU A 51 57.49 120.50 75.46
CA LEU A 51 57.66 121.76 76.25
C LEU A 51 56.39 122.47 76.82
N SER A 52 56.29 123.04 78.05
CA SER A 52 57.13 123.88 78.97
C SER A 52 56.82 125.42 78.93
N PRO A 53 57.21 126.26 79.93
CA PRO A 53 56.25 127.21 80.57
C PRO A 53 56.76 128.67 80.72
N SER A 54 56.09 129.49 81.57
CA SER A 54 56.66 130.54 82.48
C SER A 54 55.92 131.90 82.50
N ALA A 55 56.17 132.66 83.57
CA ALA A 55 55.37 133.72 84.20
C ALA A 55 55.63 135.20 83.78
N ASP A 56 54.62 136.07 84.04
CA ASP A 56 54.68 137.47 84.58
C ASP A 56 55.47 138.57 83.79
N PRO A 57 55.57 139.88 84.19
CA PRO A 57 54.92 140.63 85.30
C PRO A 57 54.43 142.11 85.03
N LEU A 58 53.82 142.73 86.06
CA LEU A 58 53.90 144.16 86.51
C LEU A 58 53.46 145.37 85.61
N LEU A 59 52.64 146.33 86.13
CA LEU A 59 53.02 147.56 86.91
C LEU A 59 51.87 148.62 87.04
N ALA A 60 52.10 149.66 87.88
CA ALA A 60 51.29 150.85 88.22
C ALA A 60 50.02 150.62 89.09
N ASP A 61 49.62 151.51 90.02
CA ASP A 61 50.15 152.84 90.40
C ASP A 61 50.20 153.05 91.94
N ALA A 62 50.86 154.12 92.40
CA ALA A 62 50.91 154.57 93.81
C ALA A 62 49.63 155.34 94.23
N ALA A 63 49.36 155.66 95.51
CA ALA A 63 50.07 156.74 96.21
C ALA A 63 50.20 156.58 97.75
N ASP A 64 49.31 155.85 98.42
CA ASP A 64 49.15 155.92 99.90
C ASP A 64 50.27 155.27 100.75
N ARG A 65 51.41 154.94 100.15
CA ARG A 65 52.57 154.32 100.83
C ARG A 65 53.36 155.24 101.77
N ALA A 66 52.96 156.50 101.93
CA ALA A 66 53.77 157.49 102.66
C ALA A 66 53.82 157.28 104.20
N ALA A 67 52.85 156.57 104.80
CA ALA A 67 52.65 156.54 106.25
C ALA A 67 53.33 155.37 106.98
N ASP A 68 53.49 154.19 106.37
CA ASP A 68 54.06 153.00 107.02
C ASP A 68 55.56 153.16 107.38
N ILE A 69 56.29 153.96 106.61
CA ILE A 69 57.72 153.75 106.34
C ILE A 69 58.63 153.91 107.58
N VAL A 70 58.18 154.57 108.64
CA VAL A 70 59.01 154.80 109.85
C VAL A 70 58.69 153.80 110.96
N SER A 71 57.48 153.78 111.51
CA SER A 71 57.16 152.93 112.68
C SER A 71 57.05 151.44 112.34
N LEU A 72 56.73 151.09 111.10
CA LEU A 72 56.69 149.68 110.68
C LEU A 72 58.09 149.10 110.45
N ALA A 73 59.06 149.93 110.05
CA ALA A 73 60.40 149.48 109.65
C ALA A 73 61.24 148.93 110.82
N GLU A 74 61.17 149.53 112.01
CA GLU A 74 61.94 149.08 113.18
C GLU A 74 61.43 147.74 113.72
N ASP A 75 60.10 147.57 113.82
CA ASP A 75 59.48 146.33 114.32
C ASP A 75 59.57 145.19 113.28
N GLN A 76 59.49 145.51 111.98
CA GLN A 76 59.78 144.55 110.92
C GLN A 76 61.25 144.13 110.87
N ALA A 77 62.22 144.98 111.20
CA ALA A 77 63.64 144.59 111.19
C ALA A 77 63.96 143.48 112.20
N LEU A 78 63.43 143.60 113.42
CA LEU A 78 63.53 142.56 114.46
C LEU A 78 62.76 141.28 114.09
N THR A 79 61.57 141.44 113.50
CA THR A 79 60.76 140.29 113.08
C THR A 79 61.42 139.52 111.92
N LEU A 80 61.96 140.24 110.92
CA LEU A 80 62.64 139.66 109.76
C LEU A 80 63.91 138.90 110.14
N THR A 81 64.73 139.41 111.08
CA THR A 81 65.91 138.67 111.54
C THR A 81 65.51 137.32 112.16
N ARG A 82 64.50 137.31 113.03
CA ARG A 82 64.01 136.07 113.68
C ARG A 82 63.39 135.08 112.68
N TYR A 83 62.53 135.57 111.80
CA TYR A 83 61.89 134.77 110.76
C TYR A 83 62.92 134.21 109.75
N SER A 84 63.96 134.97 109.42
CA SER A 84 65.04 134.50 108.52
C SER A 84 65.86 133.35 109.13
N THR A 85 66.12 133.38 110.44
CA THR A 85 66.79 132.26 111.13
C THR A 85 65.93 131.01 111.23
N GLU A 86 64.62 131.17 111.47
CA GLU A 86 63.68 130.05 111.55
C GLU A 86 63.48 129.42 110.15
N ALA A 87 63.25 130.22 109.11
CA ALA A 87 63.16 129.77 107.72
C ALA A 87 64.43 129.04 107.25
N ALA A 88 65.62 129.61 107.49
CA ALA A 88 66.88 128.97 107.09
C ALA A 88 67.10 127.60 107.76
N SER A 89 66.62 127.40 109.00
CA SER A 89 66.68 126.10 109.67
C SER A 89 65.64 125.10 109.14
N HIS A 90 64.46 125.57 108.74
CA HIS A 90 63.43 124.74 108.10
C HIS A 90 63.86 124.26 106.70
N ASP A 91 64.43 125.15 105.89
CA ASP A 91 64.87 124.83 104.52
C ASP A 91 66.05 123.85 104.52
N LEU A 92 66.97 123.95 105.49
CA LEU A 92 68.06 122.99 105.68
C LEU A 92 67.53 121.59 106.02
N ALA A 93 66.62 121.48 106.99
CA ALA A 93 66.01 120.21 107.39
C ALA A 93 65.19 119.57 106.23
N THR A 94 64.52 120.41 105.43
CA THR A 94 63.79 119.94 104.24
C THR A 94 64.75 119.37 103.18
N ALA A 95 65.90 120.01 102.96
CA ALA A 95 66.92 119.52 102.03
C ALA A 95 67.59 118.21 102.50
N GLU A 96 67.82 118.05 103.80
CA GLU A 96 68.31 116.80 104.39
C GLU A 96 67.28 115.65 104.23
N GLN A 97 65.99 115.93 104.43
CA GLN A 97 64.93 114.95 104.18
C GLN A 97 64.86 114.52 102.70
N TRP A 98 64.92 115.48 101.77
CA TRP A 98 64.86 115.20 100.32
C TRP A 98 66.09 114.44 99.81
N THR A 99 67.27 114.63 100.42
CA THR A 99 68.46 113.87 100.06
C THR A 99 68.38 112.42 100.56
N ALA A 100 67.87 112.18 101.77
CA ALA A 100 67.62 110.82 102.27
C ALA A 100 66.59 110.06 101.41
N GLU A 101 65.47 110.70 101.05
CA GLU A 101 64.43 110.10 100.21
C GLU A 101 64.95 109.79 98.78
N ALA A 102 65.79 110.67 98.22
CA ALA A 102 66.46 110.44 96.95
C ALA A 102 67.53 109.33 96.99
N GLU A 103 68.11 109.00 98.15
CA GLU A 103 69.00 107.84 98.30
C GLU A 103 68.21 106.53 98.48
N GLN A 104 67.11 106.54 99.22
CA GLN A 104 66.23 105.37 99.33
C GLN A 104 65.68 104.95 97.95
N LEU A 105 65.16 105.90 97.16
CA LEU A 105 64.66 105.62 95.80
C LEU A 105 65.74 105.08 94.86
N ARG A 106 67.02 105.44 95.04
CA ARG A 106 68.14 104.85 94.28
C ARG A 106 68.45 103.42 94.72
N ALA A 107 68.33 103.11 96.02
CA ALA A 107 68.50 101.76 96.53
C ALA A 107 67.39 100.81 96.04
N GLU A 108 66.14 101.27 96.06
CA GLU A 108 64.98 100.52 95.57
C GLU A 108 65.07 100.26 94.05
N ALA A 109 65.36 101.30 93.26
CA ALA A 109 65.56 101.16 91.81
C ALA A 109 66.75 100.24 91.45
N ALA A 110 67.81 100.21 92.28
CA ALA A 110 68.92 99.28 92.11
C ALA A 110 68.50 97.83 92.39
N THR A 111 67.66 97.58 93.41
CA THR A 111 67.12 96.24 93.66
C THR A 111 66.17 95.78 92.56
N ASP A 112 65.31 96.66 92.03
CA ASP A 112 64.37 96.32 90.95
C ASP A 112 65.12 95.89 89.68
N ALA A 113 66.10 96.69 89.23
CA ALA A 113 66.94 96.36 88.08
C ALA A 113 67.67 95.01 88.24
N ASP A 114 68.10 94.69 89.47
CA ASP A 114 68.76 93.42 89.79
C ASP A 114 67.77 92.24 89.83
N THR A 115 66.47 92.48 90.03
CA THR A 115 65.40 91.46 89.85
C THR A 115 65.00 91.28 88.38
N GLU A 116 64.88 92.36 87.59
CA GLU A 116 64.62 92.28 86.15
C GLU A 116 65.73 91.50 85.44
N GLN A 117 66.99 91.77 85.77
CA GLN A 117 68.14 91.05 85.23
C GLN A 117 68.12 89.55 85.60
N LYS A 118 67.66 89.19 86.82
CA LYS A 118 67.46 87.78 87.22
C LYS A 118 66.30 87.14 86.46
N ALA A 119 65.19 87.85 86.26
CA ALA A 119 64.05 87.37 85.48
C ALA A 119 64.43 87.14 84.00
N ALA A 120 65.14 88.08 83.38
CA ALA A 120 65.64 87.95 82.00
C ALA A 120 66.59 86.74 81.84
N ASN A 121 67.52 86.55 82.79
CA ASN A 121 68.42 85.39 82.80
C ASN A 121 67.66 84.05 82.95
N LEU A 122 66.63 84.00 83.80
CA LEU A 122 65.77 82.82 83.96
C LEU A 122 64.95 82.53 82.71
N THR A 123 64.37 83.56 82.07
CA THR A 123 63.67 83.41 80.78
C THR A 123 64.60 82.87 79.70
N GLN A 124 65.80 83.44 79.55
CA GLN A 124 66.77 82.98 78.56
C GLN A 124 67.26 81.54 78.83
N ALA A 125 67.40 81.15 80.11
CA ALA A 125 67.71 79.77 80.48
C ALA A 125 66.56 78.80 80.14
N ALA A 126 65.31 79.19 80.39
CA ALA A 126 64.12 78.42 80.05
C ALA A 126 63.95 78.28 78.52
N GLU A 127 64.20 79.35 77.75
CA GLU A 127 64.18 79.32 76.28
C GLU A 127 65.21 78.33 75.73
N ARG A 128 66.48 78.42 76.18
CA ARG A 128 67.55 77.48 75.78
C ARG A 128 67.20 76.03 76.13
N HIS A 129 66.60 75.78 77.30
CA HIS A 129 66.16 74.45 77.67
C HIS A 129 65.00 73.95 76.80
N ALA A 130 64.01 74.80 76.51
CA ALA A 130 62.91 74.49 75.61
C ALA A 130 63.38 74.29 74.15
N GLU A 131 64.45 74.95 73.70
CA GLU A 131 65.10 74.69 72.41
C GLU A 131 65.85 73.36 72.40
N ALA A 132 66.61 73.04 73.45
CA ALA A 132 67.29 71.75 73.60
C ALA A 132 66.29 70.58 73.56
N VAL A 133 65.20 70.66 74.35
CA VAL A 133 64.13 69.64 74.37
C VAL A 133 63.43 69.54 73.01
N ARG A 134 63.17 70.66 72.31
CA ARG A 134 62.62 70.64 70.94
C ARG A 134 63.59 69.99 69.94
N HIS A 135 64.90 70.22 70.07
CA HIS A 135 65.90 69.63 69.18
C HIS A 135 66.09 68.13 69.45
N GLU A 136 66.07 67.70 70.72
CA GLU A 136 66.11 66.30 71.12
C GLU A 136 64.86 65.55 70.63
N ALA A 137 63.66 66.08 70.88
CA ALA A 137 62.41 65.51 70.37
C ALA A 137 62.38 65.45 68.83
N ALA A 138 62.90 66.47 68.13
CA ALA A 138 63.02 66.46 66.67
C ALA A 138 64.12 65.50 66.16
N GLY A 139 65.09 65.12 66.99
CA GLY A 139 66.05 64.05 66.71
C GLY A 139 65.40 62.67 66.89
N GLN A 140 64.74 62.44 68.02
CA GLN A 140 64.08 61.19 68.33
C GLN A 140 62.91 60.88 67.38
N ALA A 141 62.13 61.89 66.97
CA ALA A 141 61.08 61.75 65.96
C ALA A 141 61.64 61.40 64.56
N ARG A 142 62.85 61.88 64.22
CA ARG A 142 63.55 61.45 62.99
C ARG A 142 64.01 60.00 63.09
N LEU A 143 64.58 59.59 64.22
CA LEU A 143 65.02 58.21 64.46
C LEU A 143 63.84 57.21 64.41
N THR A 144 62.74 57.49 65.13
CA THR A 144 61.54 56.63 65.08
C THR A 144 60.90 56.64 63.70
N GLY A 145 60.91 57.77 62.98
CA GLY A 145 60.50 57.83 61.57
C GLY A 145 61.34 56.93 60.66
N THR A 146 62.67 56.94 60.81
CA THR A 146 63.54 56.04 60.04
C THR A 146 63.34 54.56 60.39
N GLN A 147 63.14 54.24 61.67
CA GLN A 147 62.86 52.87 62.12
C GLN A 147 61.48 52.37 61.63
N ALA A 148 60.46 53.23 61.65
CA ALA A 148 59.14 52.90 61.10
C ALA A 148 59.20 52.64 59.58
N ASN A 149 59.94 53.47 58.84
CA ASN A 149 60.14 53.28 57.40
C ASN A 149 60.95 52.01 57.08
N GLN A 150 61.95 51.65 57.90
CA GLN A 150 62.67 50.39 57.78
C GLN A 150 61.77 49.19 58.06
N LEU A 151 61.00 49.20 59.16
CA LEU A 151 60.03 48.15 59.48
C LEU A 151 58.94 47.99 58.42
N LEU A 152 58.50 49.08 57.78
CA LEU A 152 57.58 49.03 56.64
C LEU A 152 58.24 48.39 55.41
N ALA A 153 59.46 48.79 55.05
CA ALA A 153 60.19 48.20 53.92
C ALA A 153 60.50 46.71 54.14
N ASP A 154 60.89 46.32 55.36
CA ASP A 154 61.12 44.92 55.74
C ASP A 154 59.81 44.12 55.71
N ALA A 155 58.69 44.68 56.20
CA ALA A 155 57.38 44.04 56.15
C ALA A 155 56.87 43.90 54.70
N GLU A 156 57.05 44.90 53.85
CA GLU A 156 56.75 44.81 52.41
C GLU A 156 57.63 43.76 51.74
N GLN A 157 58.92 43.68 52.05
CA GLN A 157 59.80 42.65 51.49
C GLN A 157 59.39 41.24 51.95
N GLN A 158 59.05 41.06 53.23
CA GLN A 158 58.57 39.80 53.78
C GLN A 158 57.20 39.40 53.21
N ALA A 159 56.29 40.35 52.97
CA ALA A 159 54.98 40.10 52.35
C ALA A 159 55.08 39.78 50.85
N ASN A 160 56.04 40.38 50.14
CA ASN A 160 56.25 40.13 48.71
C ASN A 160 57.02 38.82 48.41
N ALA A 161 57.82 38.32 49.36
CA ALA A 161 58.55 37.06 49.21
C ALA A 161 57.67 35.82 48.93
N PRO A 162 56.60 35.52 49.71
CA PRO A 162 55.71 34.40 49.42
C PRO A 162 54.91 34.62 48.13
N THR A 163 54.53 35.86 47.81
CA THR A 163 53.86 36.20 46.53
C THR A 163 54.74 35.81 45.34
N ARG A 164 55.99 36.29 45.28
CA ARG A 164 56.95 35.92 44.23
C ARG A 164 57.22 34.41 44.18
N THR A 165 57.27 33.75 45.34
CA THR A 165 57.50 32.30 45.44
C THR A 165 56.32 31.51 44.85
N THR A 166 55.09 31.89 45.20
CA THR A 166 53.86 31.24 44.70
C THR A 166 53.60 31.56 43.23
N GLU A 167 53.92 32.77 42.76
CA GLU A 167 53.93 33.10 41.33
C GLU A 167 54.92 32.23 40.56
N HIS A 168 56.13 32.03 41.08
CA HIS A 168 57.14 31.17 40.45
C HIS A 168 56.70 29.70 40.42
N GLN A 169 56.15 29.18 41.52
CA GLN A 169 55.57 27.83 41.56
C GLN A 169 54.40 27.67 40.59
N ALA A 170 53.51 28.66 40.49
CA ALA A 170 52.40 28.66 39.54
C ALA A 170 52.88 28.71 38.08
N ALA A 171 53.96 29.46 37.79
CA ALA A 171 54.60 29.48 36.48
C ALA A 171 55.24 28.12 36.13
N GLN A 172 55.97 27.51 37.05
CA GLN A 172 56.54 26.16 36.90
C GLN A 172 55.44 25.12 36.63
N LEU A 173 54.37 25.12 37.44
CA LEU A 173 53.25 24.19 37.30
C LEU A 173 52.53 24.35 35.95
N ARG A 174 52.28 25.60 35.51
CA ARG A 174 51.72 25.87 34.16
C ARG A 174 52.63 25.36 33.06
N ALA A 175 53.95 25.54 33.17
CA ALA A 175 54.92 25.06 32.19
C ALA A 175 55.07 23.51 32.20
N GLN A 176 54.86 22.86 33.35
CA GLN A 176 54.76 21.40 33.42
C GLN A 176 53.47 20.90 32.75
N VAL A 177 52.30 21.37 33.19
CA VAL A 177 51.00 20.99 32.61
C VAL A 177 50.93 21.22 31.11
N HIS A 178 51.56 22.29 30.58
CA HIS A 178 51.61 22.53 29.14
C HIS A 178 52.47 21.50 28.37
N ARG A 179 53.58 21.03 28.97
CA ARG A 179 54.38 19.92 28.41
C ARG A 179 53.60 18.61 28.47
N ASP A 180 52.98 18.30 29.60
CA ASP A 180 52.21 17.08 29.82
C ASP A 180 51.02 16.99 28.83
N ILE A 181 50.30 18.10 28.59
CA ILE A 181 49.24 18.20 27.57
C ILE A 181 49.80 17.99 26.16
N THR A 182 50.97 18.54 25.85
CA THR A 182 51.60 18.41 24.52
C THR A 182 52.06 16.98 24.26
N GLU A 183 52.65 16.32 25.26
CA GLU A 183 53.06 14.92 25.19
C GLU A 183 51.84 13.98 25.06
N LEU A 184 50.80 14.19 25.88
CA LEU A 184 49.55 13.43 25.81
C LEU A 184 48.87 13.58 24.45
N ARG A 185 48.83 14.81 23.90
CA ARG A 185 48.32 15.08 22.56
C ARG A 185 49.12 14.35 21.49
N THR A 186 50.46 14.41 21.55
CA THR A 186 51.34 13.72 20.58
C THR A 186 51.12 12.20 20.63
N LYS A 187 51.01 11.61 21.83
CA LYS A 187 50.69 10.19 22.02
C LYS A 187 49.30 9.83 21.47
N ALA A 188 48.29 10.67 21.68
CA ALA A 188 46.95 10.48 21.14
C ALA A 188 46.91 10.57 19.61
N GLU A 189 47.63 11.52 19.01
CA GLU A 189 47.74 11.68 17.55
C GLU A 189 48.49 10.48 16.92
N GLN A 190 49.56 9.99 17.56
CA GLN A 190 50.26 8.75 17.17
C GLN A 190 49.35 7.51 17.26
N TYR A 191 48.61 7.35 18.36
CA TYR A 191 47.67 6.25 18.53
C TYR A 191 46.55 6.29 17.47
N ALA A 192 45.98 7.47 17.21
CA ALA A 192 44.98 7.67 16.16
C ALA A 192 45.54 7.48 14.75
N ALA A 193 46.82 7.73 14.50
CA ALA A 193 47.49 7.37 13.25
C ALA A 193 47.61 5.84 13.12
N LYS A 194 48.10 5.15 14.16
CA LYS A 194 48.21 3.68 14.18
C LYS A 194 46.84 3.00 13.97
N VAL A 195 45.82 3.37 14.73
CA VAL A 195 44.47 2.78 14.62
C VAL A 195 43.90 2.95 13.21
N ARG A 196 44.16 4.08 12.53
CA ARG A 196 43.76 4.27 11.13
C ARG A 196 44.52 3.33 10.19
N THR A 197 45.84 3.18 10.35
CA THR A 197 46.66 2.25 9.56
C THR A 197 46.21 0.80 9.74
N ASP A 198 46.02 0.36 10.99
CA ASP A 198 45.57 -0.99 11.33
C ASP A 198 44.16 -1.25 10.75
N ALA A 199 43.24 -0.27 10.83
CA ALA A 199 41.89 -0.39 10.27
C ALA A 199 41.87 -0.42 8.73
N THR A 200 42.73 0.35 8.04
CA THR A 200 42.89 0.27 6.59
C THR A 200 43.42 -1.12 6.18
N ALA A 201 44.45 -1.62 6.86
CA ALA A 201 44.99 -2.96 6.59
C ALA A 201 43.95 -4.07 6.79
N GLN A 202 43.10 -3.97 7.81
CA GLN A 202 41.96 -4.90 8.02
C GLN A 202 40.92 -4.77 6.92
N ALA A 203 40.57 -3.57 6.48
CA ALA A 203 39.62 -3.35 5.38
C ALA A 203 40.14 -3.95 4.06
N ASP A 204 41.42 -3.76 3.74
CA ASP A 204 42.05 -4.34 2.54
C ASP A 204 42.11 -5.87 2.60
N GLN A 205 42.38 -6.46 3.77
CA GLN A 205 42.31 -7.91 3.98
C GLN A 205 40.89 -8.46 3.77
N VAL A 206 39.86 -7.80 4.29
CA VAL A 206 38.45 -8.19 4.09
C VAL A 206 38.06 -8.07 2.62
N LEU A 207 38.47 -6.99 1.93
CA LEU A 207 38.21 -6.82 0.49
C LEU A 207 38.92 -7.87 -0.37
N ALA A 208 40.16 -8.24 -0.02
CA ALA A 208 40.90 -9.30 -0.71
C ALA A 208 40.24 -10.67 -0.50
N ALA A 209 39.85 -11.01 0.74
CA ALA A 209 39.14 -12.24 1.05
C ALA A 209 37.77 -12.33 0.35
N ALA A 210 37.01 -11.23 0.32
CA ALA A 210 35.72 -11.17 -0.37
C ALA A 210 35.85 -11.36 -1.89
N ARG A 211 36.90 -10.79 -2.51
CA ARG A 211 37.22 -11.02 -3.94
C ARG A 211 37.54 -12.49 -4.21
N ALA A 212 38.46 -13.08 -3.44
CA ALA A 212 38.83 -14.49 -3.58
C ALA A 212 37.63 -15.45 -3.39
N GLN A 213 36.70 -15.12 -2.48
CA GLN A 213 35.43 -15.86 -2.33
C GLN A 213 34.51 -15.68 -3.54
N ALA A 214 34.37 -14.47 -4.08
CA ALA A 214 33.57 -14.21 -5.27
C ALA A 214 34.12 -14.93 -6.51
N ASP A 215 35.43 -14.89 -6.73
CA ASP A 215 36.10 -15.61 -7.83
C ASP A 215 35.94 -17.12 -7.68
N GLY A 216 36.07 -17.66 -6.47
CA GLY A 216 35.83 -19.07 -6.17
C GLY A 216 34.37 -19.52 -6.38
N LEU A 217 33.40 -18.63 -6.14
CA LEU A 217 31.99 -18.89 -6.46
C LEU A 217 31.72 -18.83 -7.97
N LEU A 218 32.33 -17.88 -8.68
CA LEU A 218 32.24 -17.79 -10.15
C LEU A 218 32.89 -18.98 -10.85
N ALA A 219 33.98 -19.53 -10.32
CA ALA A 219 34.60 -20.75 -10.82
C ALA A 219 33.65 -21.95 -10.71
N ARG A 220 33.11 -22.22 -9.51
CA ARG A 220 32.12 -23.32 -9.30
C ARG A 220 30.86 -23.14 -10.13
N ALA A 221 30.38 -21.92 -10.30
CA ALA A 221 29.20 -21.64 -11.12
C ALA A 221 29.43 -21.91 -12.62
N ARG A 222 30.67 -21.76 -13.12
CA ARG A 222 31.06 -22.17 -14.49
C ARG A 222 31.18 -23.68 -14.60
N GLU A 223 31.87 -24.32 -13.67
CA GLU A 223 32.00 -25.79 -13.58
C GLU A 223 30.62 -26.47 -13.59
N GLN A 224 29.69 -26.02 -12.75
CA GLN A 224 28.31 -26.52 -12.72
C GLN A 224 27.53 -26.21 -14.01
N ALA A 225 27.79 -25.08 -14.68
CA ALA A 225 27.15 -24.77 -15.96
C ALA A 225 27.67 -25.67 -17.10
N GLU A 226 28.96 -26.02 -17.08
CA GLU A 226 29.58 -26.94 -18.03
C GLU A 226 29.13 -28.40 -17.79
N GLU A 227 29.01 -28.83 -16.52
CA GLU A 227 28.40 -30.13 -16.15
C GLU A 227 26.95 -30.23 -16.61
N LEU A 228 26.13 -29.19 -16.36
CA LEU A 228 24.75 -29.12 -16.82
C LEU A 228 24.63 -29.06 -18.35
N HIS A 229 25.60 -28.46 -19.05
CA HIS A 229 25.65 -28.46 -20.51
C HIS A 229 25.99 -29.84 -21.07
N GLY A 230 27.02 -30.50 -20.52
CA GLY A 230 27.43 -31.84 -20.94
C GLY A 230 26.37 -32.90 -20.70
N THR A 231 25.70 -32.87 -19.54
CA THR A 231 24.58 -33.78 -19.23
C THR A 231 23.37 -33.53 -20.14
N ALA A 232 22.98 -32.26 -20.36
CA ALA A 232 21.90 -31.92 -21.29
C ALA A 232 22.21 -32.32 -22.75
N GLN A 233 23.48 -32.22 -23.19
CA GLN A 233 23.90 -32.68 -24.51
C GLN A 233 23.86 -34.21 -24.61
N ALA A 234 24.37 -34.94 -23.60
CA ALA A 234 24.34 -36.40 -23.58
C ALA A 234 22.90 -36.97 -23.57
N ASP A 235 21.97 -36.33 -22.85
CA ASP A 235 20.55 -36.69 -22.88
C ASP A 235 19.90 -36.34 -24.24
N ALA A 236 20.25 -35.19 -24.85
CA ALA A 236 19.78 -34.85 -26.19
C ALA A 236 20.25 -35.87 -27.25
N ASP A 237 21.48 -36.36 -27.16
CA ASP A 237 22.01 -37.40 -28.05
C ASP A 237 21.41 -38.79 -27.77
N ARG A 238 21.10 -39.11 -26.51
CA ARG A 238 20.31 -40.32 -26.17
C ARG A 238 18.91 -40.27 -26.82
N VAL A 239 18.20 -39.15 -26.69
CA VAL A 239 16.87 -38.95 -27.30
C VAL A 239 16.94 -38.98 -28.82
N ARG A 240 17.98 -38.43 -29.45
CA ARG A 240 18.22 -38.57 -30.91
C ARG A 240 18.39 -40.04 -31.31
N GLY A 241 19.12 -40.83 -30.52
CA GLY A 241 19.30 -42.27 -30.73
C GLY A 241 18.00 -43.07 -30.58
N GLU A 242 17.18 -42.76 -29.56
CA GLU A 242 15.87 -43.38 -29.34
C GLU A 242 14.88 -43.05 -30.47
N VAL A 243 14.78 -41.78 -30.87
CA VAL A 243 13.94 -41.34 -32.01
C VAL A 243 14.37 -41.98 -33.32
N ARG A 244 15.68 -42.24 -33.51
CA ARG A 244 16.18 -42.97 -34.67
C ARG A 244 15.74 -44.43 -34.66
N ARG A 245 15.90 -45.14 -33.53
CA ARG A 245 15.46 -46.53 -33.38
C ARG A 245 13.95 -46.68 -33.59
N LEU A 246 13.15 -45.78 -33.03
CA LEU A 246 11.68 -45.78 -33.19
C LEU A 246 11.24 -45.53 -34.64
N ARG A 247 12.01 -44.78 -35.45
CA ARG A 247 11.78 -44.69 -36.90
C ARG A 247 12.14 -45.99 -37.60
N GLU A 248 13.36 -46.49 -37.36
CA GLU A 248 13.85 -47.75 -37.94
C GLU A 248 12.96 -48.95 -37.55
N GLU A 249 12.19 -48.87 -36.46
CA GLU A 249 11.15 -49.83 -36.04
C GLU A 249 9.81 -49.58 -36.73
N ALA A 250 9.29 -48.35 -36.74
CA ALA A 250 8.05 -48.00 -37.43
C ALA A 250 8.12 -48.22 -38.96
N ASP A 251 9.26 -47.99 -39.59
CA ASP A 251 9.48 -48.28 -41.01
C ASP A 251 9.37 -49.80 -41.29
N ARG A 252 9.89 -50.64 -40.37
CA ARG A 252 9.74 -52.11 -40.43
C ARG A 252 8.29 -52.56 -40.20
N GLU A 253 7.53 -51.92 -39.31
CA GLU A 253 6.09 -52.17 -39.17
C GLU A 253 5.31 -51.79 -40.44
N ILE A 254 5.67 -50.69 -41.10
CA ILE A 254 5.05 -50.23 -42.35
C ILE A 254 5.31 -51.23 -43.49
N ASP A 255 6.53 -51.75 -43.63
CA ASP A 255 6.84 -52.79 -44.63
C ASP A 255 6.04 -54.07 -44.35
N GLN A 256 6.04 -54.58 -43.12
CA GLN A 256 5.27 -55.77 -42.72
C GLN A 256 3.76 -55.60 -42.98
N ALA A 257 3.19 -54.44 -42.62
CA ALA A 257 1.79 -54.13 -42.87
C ALA A 257 1.49 -54.00 -44.38
N THR A 258 2.46 -53.54 -45.17
CA THR A 258 2.33 -53.43 -46.64
C THR A 258 2.34 -54.81 -47.29
N ASP A 259 3.20 -55.72 -46.86
CA ASP A 259 3.23 -57.09 -47.37
C ASP A 259 2.01 -57.92 -46.95
N ALA A 260 1.56 -57.80 -45.68
CA ALA A 260 0.29 -58.38 -45.25
C ALA A 260 -0.90 -57.84 -46.08
N ALA A 261 -0.90 -56.54 -46.42
CA ALA A 261 -1.92 -55.95 -47.28
C ALA A 261 -1.82 -56.40 -48.76
N ARG A 262 -0.63 -56.77 -49.26
CA ARG A 262 -0.45 -57.42 -50.57
C ARG A 262 -1.01 -58.85 -50.55
N GLU A 263 -0.70 -59.62 -49.51
CA GLU A 263 -1.18 -61.00 -49.35
C GLU A 263 -2.71 -61.07 -49.27
N VAL A 264 -3.34 -60.21 -48.45
CA VAL A 264 -4.81 -60.12 -48.34
C VAL A 264 -5.46 -59.74 -49.67
N ARG A 265 -4.85 -58.84 -50.46
CA ARG A 265 -5.36 -58.50 -51.80
C ARG A 265 -5.23 -59.66 -52.79
N ALA A 266 -4.13 -60.42 -52.74
CA ALA A 266 -3.95 -61.59 -53.59
C ALA A 266 -4.97 -62.70 -53.27
N LYS A 267 -5.24 -62.94 -51.97
CA LYS A 267 -6.29 -63.87 -51.52
C LYS A 267 -7.68 -63.42 -51.96
N ALA A 268 -8.04 -62.16 -51.71
CA ALA A 268 -9.34 -61.61 -52.11
C ALA A 268 -9.56 -61.60 -53.63
N ALA A 269 -8.50 -61.45 -54.44
CA ALA A 269 -8.58 -61.58 -55.89
C ALA A 269 -8.87 -63.03 -56.32
N ALA A 270 -8.15 -64.02 -55.75
CA ALA A 270 -8.39 -65.44 -56.04
C ALA A 270 -9.80 -65.90 -55.61
N GLU A 271 -10.30 -65.41 -54.46
CA GLU A 271 -11.67 -65.65 -54.00
C GLU A 271 -12.71 -65.02 -54.96
N ALA A 272 -12.46 -63.80 -55.45
CA ALA A 272 -13.35 -63.14 -56.41
C ALA A 272 -13.38 -63.86 -57.78
N ASP A 273 -12.25 -64.39 -58.25
CA ASP A 273 -12.18 -65.20 -59.47
C ASP A 273 -12.89 -66.55 -59.29
N GLN A 274 -12.77 -67.18 -58.11
CA GLN A 274 -13.49 -68.41 -57.77
C GLN A 274 -15.01 -68.19 -57.75
N ILE A 275 -15.49 -67.10 -57.14
CA ILE A 275 -16.91 -66.73 -57.12
C ILE A 275 -17.42 -66.47 -58.54
N GLN A 276 -16.68 -65.72 -59.37
CA GLN A 276 -17.04 -65.50 -60.77
C GLN A 276 -17.15 -66.82 -61.56
N ALA A 277 -16.22 -67.76 -61.35
CA ALA A 277 -16.27 -69.07 -62.00
C ALA A 277 -17.47 -69.91 -61.56
N GLN A 278 -17.85 -69.86 -60.27
CA GLN A 278 -19.03 -70.52 -59.72
C GLN A 278 -20.33 -69.93 -60.29
N THR A 279 -20.53 -68.62 -60.19
CA THR A 279 -21.72 -67.94 -60.74
C THR A 279 -21.83 -68.13 -62.25
N ALA A 280 -20.70 -68.13 -62.98
CA ALA A 280 -20.70 -68.43 -64.41
C ALA A 280 -21.05 -69.89 -64.74
N ALA A 281 -20.94 -70.84 -63.79
CA ALA A 281 -21.43 -72.21 -63.95
C ALA A 281 -22.93 -72.32 -63.60
N GLU A 282 -23.37 -71.66 -62.52
CA GLU A 282 -24.77 -71.61 -62.09
C GLU A 282 -25.67 -70.98 -63.16
N VAL A 283 -25.29 -69.82 -63.71
CA VAL A 283 -26.02 -69.14 -64.81
C VAL A 283 -26.09 -70.01 -66.07
N ARG A 284 -25.12 -70.91 -66.30
CA ARG A 284 -25.20 -71.90 -67.40
C ARG A 284 -26.22 -72.99 -67.08
N GLN A 285 -26.28 -73.51 -65.84
CA GLN A 285 -27.32 -74.46 -65.44
C GLN A 285 -28.72 -73.84 -65.51
N GLU A 286 -28.93 -72.63 -64.98
CA GLU A 286 -30.23 -71.94 -65.04
C GLU A 286 -30.68 -71.68 -66.47
N ARG A 287 -29.77 -71.29 -67.38
CA ARG A 287 -30.09 -71.18 -68.80
C ARG A 287 -30.55 -72.51 -69.40
N THR A 288 -29.89 -73.63 -69.07
CA THR A 288 -30.36 -74.94 -69.57
C THR A 288 -31.75 -75.31 -69.02
N ARG A 289 -32.01 -75.10 -67.72
CA ARG A 289 -33.33 -75.35 -67.11
C ARG A 289 -34.42 -74.49 -67.75
N THR A 290 -34.21 -73.17 -67.82
CA THR A 290 -35.18 -72.23 -68.39
C THR A 290 -35.45 -72.47 -69.87
N THR A 291 -34.47 -72.91 -70.67
CA THR A 291 -34.73 -73.33 -72.06
C THR A 291 -35.59 -74.60 -72.16
N ALA A 292 -35.40 -75.57 -71.27
CA ALA A 292 -36.22 -76.79 -71.23
C ALA A 292 -37.65 -76.52 -70.72
N GLU A 293 -37.80 -75.59 -69.78
CA GLU A 293 -39.10 -75.12 -69.28
C GLU A 293 -39.84 -74.29 -70.33
N ALA A 294 -39.16 -73.39 -71.04
CA ALA A 294 -39.74 -72.63 -72.15
C ALA A 294 -40.24 -73.54 -73.28
N ALA A 295 -39.50 -74.61 -73.61
CA ALA A 295 -39.94 -75.60 -74.60
C ALA A 295 -41.24 -76.32 -74.16
N ARG A 296 -41.34 -76.73 -72.88
CA ARG A 296 -42.56 -77.33 -72.31
C ARG A 296 -43.74 -76.36 -72.30
N LEU A 297 -43.49 -75.09 -71.96
CA LEU A 297 -44.52 -74.04 -71.95
C LEU A 297 -45.04 -73.72 -73.35
N LEU A 298 -44.17 -73.74 -74.38
CA LEU A 298 -44.60 -73.60 -75.77
C LEU A 298 -45.48 -74.78 -76.24
N GLU A 299 -45.11 -76.02 -75.90
CA GLU A 299 -45.92 -77.20 -76.24
C GLU A 299 -47.31 -77.13 -75.56
N ALA A 300 -47.37 -76.75 -74.28
CA ALA A 300 -48.63 -76.54 -73.56
C ALA A 300 -49.47 -75.42 -74.19
N ALA A 301 -48.84 -74.26 -74.49
CA ALA A 301 -49.52 -73.13 -75.10
C ALA A 301 -50.11 -73.46 -76.49
N THR A 302 -49.44 -74.28 -77.31
CA THR A 302 -50.02 -74.73 -78.59
C THR A 302 -51.27 -75.61 -78.41
N LYS A 303 -51.26 -76.53 -77.44
CA LYS A 303 -52.42 -77.37 -77.11
C LYS A 303 -53.61 -76.55 -76.58
N ASP A 304 -53.36 -75.53 -75.77
CA ASP A 304 -54.44 -74.69 -75.24
C ASP A 304 -54.91 -73.62 -76.24
N ALA A 305 -54.09 -73.18 -77.20
CA ALA A 305 -54.55 -72.39 -78.34
C ALA A 305 -55.52 -73.19 -79.22
N GLU A 306 -55.22 -74.46 -79.51
CA GLU A 306 -56.13 -75.38 -80.21
C GLU A 306 -57.44 -75.65 -79.44
N ARG A 307 -57.42 -75.55 -78.11
CA ARG A 307 -58.62 -75.66 -77.26
C ARG A 307 -59.45 -74.38 -77.35
N MET A 308 -58.83 -73.22 -77.13
CA MET A 308 -59.48 -71.92 -77.18
C MET A 308 -60.13 -71.62 -78.53
N LEU A 309 -59.55 -72.04 -79.67
CA LEU A 309 -60.19 -71.90 -80.98
C LEU A 309 -61.51 -72.69 -81.10
N ARG A 310 -61.64 -73.85 -80.44
CA ARG A 310 -62.86 -74.67 -80.41
C ARG A 310 -63.92 -74.13 -79.43
N GLU A 311 -63.50 -73.33 -78.46
CA GLU A 311 -64.38 -72.70 -77.46
C GLU A 311 -64.85 -71.31 -77.92
N ALA A 312 -63.98 -70.53 -78.56
CA ALA A 312 -64.30 -69.23 -79.16
C ALA A 312 -65.43 -69.34 -80.20
N GLY A 313 -65.40 -70.38 -81.05
CA GLY A 313 -66.47 -70.67 -82.02
C GLY A 313 -67.83 -71.02 -81.39
N LYS A 314 -67.88 -71.29 -80.09
CA LYS A 314 -69.13 -71.45 -79.31
C LYS A 314 -69.50 -70.14 -78.59
N GLY A 315 -68.52 -69.42 -78.07
CA GLY A 315 -68.71 -68.13 -77.38
C GLY A 315 -69.32 -67.03 -78.26
N THR A 316 -68.97 -66.97 -79.55
CA THR A 316 -69.49 -65.96 -80.50
C THR A 316 -71.01 -66.01 -80.72
N ALA A 317 -71.68 -67.11 -80.36
CA ALA A 317 -73.13 -67.19 -80.37
C ALA A 317 -73.78 -66.62 -79.09
N GLY A 318 -73.10 -66.70 -77.94
CA GLY A 318 -73.62 -66.25 -76.65
C GLY A 318 -73.53 -64.74 -76.41
N VAL A 319 -72.39 -64.12 -76.76
CA VAL A 319 -72.11 -62.70 -76.44
C VAL A 319 -73.13 -61.73 -77.06
N ARG A 320 -73.72 -62.09 -78.22
CA ARG A 320 -74.80 -61.30 -78.85
C ARG A 320 -76.11 -61.26 -78.06
N ALA A 321 -76.35 -62.18 -77.12
CA ALA A 321 -77.59 -62.26 -76.34
C ALA A 321 -77.51 -61.60 -74.95
N GLU A 322 -76.32 -61.12 -74.55
CA GLU A 322 -76.09 -60.45 -73.25
C GLU A 322 -75.86 -58.94 -73.38
N ALA A 323 -75.35 -58.47 -74.53
CA ALA A 323 -75.14 -57.04 -74.80
C ALA A 323 -76.43 -56.22 -74.62
N ASP A 324 -77.55 -56.70 -75.17
CA ASP A 324 -78.86 -56.02 -75.10
C ASP A 324 -79.37 -55.87 -73.66
N LYS A 325 -78.98 -56.78 -72.75
CA LYS A 325 -79.41 -56.80 -71.33
C LYS A 325 -78.56 -55.93 -70.41
N ALA A 326 -77.41 -55.44 -70.90
CA ALA A 326 -76.57 -54.53 -70.15
C ALA A 326 -77.08 -53.08 -70.22
N LEU A 327 -77.65 -52.68 -71.36
CA LEU A 327 -77.96 -51.28 -71.67
C LEU A 327 -79.09 -50.69 -70.79
N GLU A 328 -80.12 -51.49 -70.48
CA GLU A 328 -81.24 -51.07 -69.59
C GLU A 328 -80.82 -50.80 -68.14
N ARG A 329 -79.69 -51.36 -67.67
CA ARG A 329 -79.27 -51.26 -66.27
C ARG A 329 -78.56 -49.95 -65.96
N ALA A 330 -77.87 -49.37 -66.94
CA ALA A 330 -77.14 -48.11 -66.77
C ALA A 330 -78.08 -46.94 -66.43
N GLN A 331 -79.19 -46.82 -67.16
CA GLN A 331 -80.12 -45.68 -67.07
C GLN A 331 -80.86 -45.55 -65.72
N ARG A 332 -80.84 -46.58 -64.86
CA ARG A 332 -81.56 -46.57 -63.57
C ARG A 332 -80.70 -46.16 -62.37
N LEU A 333 -79.39 -45.95 -62.55
CA LEU A 333 -78.48 -45.56 -61.46
C LEU A 333 -78.18 -44.06 -61.43
N GLU A 334 -78.37 -43.35 -62.54
CA GLU A 334 -77.97 -41.94 -62.68
C GLU A 334 -78.92 -40.97 -61.95
N THR A 335 -80.22 -41.27 -61.90
CA THR A 335 -81.23 -40.48 -61.18
C THR A 335 -81.08 -40.55 -59.66
N ALA A 336 -80.64 -41.68 -59.11
CA ALA A 336 -80.50 -41.88 -57.67
C ALA A 336 -79.33 -41.09 -57.04
N ALA A 337 -78.39 -40.59 -57.85
CA ALA A 337 -77.21 -39.88 -57.36
C ALA A 337 -77.46 -38.40 -57.02
N GLN A 338 -78.52 -37.79 -57.58
CA GLN A 338 -78.72 -36.34 -57.51
C GLN A 338 -79.35 -35.88 -56.18
N GLU A 339 -80.34 -36.62 -55.64
CA GLU A 339 -81.06 -36.26 -54.40
C GLU A 339 -80.22 -36.29 -53.10
N ALA A 340 -78.97 -36.77 -53.18
CA ALA A 340 -78.08 -36.97 -52.03
C ALA A 340 -77.28 -35.70 -51.67
N ASN A 341 -76.96 -34.83 -52.64
CA ASN A 341 -76.07 -33.68 -52.41
C ASN A 341 -76.74 -32.54 -51.64
N ASP A 342 -77.99 -32.21 -51.95
CA ASP A 342 -78.69 -31.02 -51.43
C ASP A 342 -78.85 -31.02 -49.89
N ARG A 343 -78.76 -32.20 -49.27
CA ARG A 343 -78.92 -32.38 -47.82
C ARG A 343 -77.64 -32.05 -47.03
N ALA A 344 -76.49 -31.92 -47.70
CA ALA A 344 -75.19 -31.76 -47.05
C ALA A 344 -74.83 -30.32 -46.65
N GLU A 345 -75.33 -29.31 -47.36
CA GLU A 345 -74.91 -27.91 -47.20
C GLU A 345 -75.47 -27.27 -45.92
N VAL A 346 -76.75 -27.54 -45.61
CA VAL A 346 -77.50 -26.93 -44.49
C VAL A 346 -76.82 -27.15 -43.13
N ALA A 347 -76.16 -28.30 -42.94
CA ALA A 347 -75.53 -28.66 -41.68
C ALA A 347 -74.31 -27.79 -41.29
N ARG A 348 -73.63 -27.17 -42.27
CA ARG A 348 -72.35 -26.47 -42.01
C ARG A 348 -72.50 -25.10 -41.36
N PHE A 349 -73.62 -24.41 -41.60
CA PHE A 349 -73.82 -23.03 -41.13
C PHE A 349 -74.10 -22.92 -39.61
N ALA A 350 -74.63 -23.97 -38.98
CA ALA A 350 -74.97 -23.97 -37.56
C ALA A 350 -73.74 -24.01 -36.63
N ALA A 351 -72.69 -24.73 -37.03
CA ALA A 351 -71.56 -25.05 -36.14
C ALA A 351 -70.69 -23.83 -35.76
N GLN A 352 -70.55 -22.83 -36.64
CA GLN A 352 -69.59 -21.75 -36.42
C GLN A 352 -70.00 -20.72 -35.35
N ARG A 353 -71.30 -20.57 -35.05
CA ARG A 353 -71.78 -19.55 -34.10
C ARG A 353 -71.58 -19.93 -32.62
N ALA A 354 -71.41 -21.22 -32.29
CA ALA A 354 -71.29 -21.67 -30.90
C ALA A 354 -69.93 -21.32 -30.25
N LEU A 355 -68.85 -21.22 -31.03
CA LEU A 355 -67.48 -21.29 -30.51
C LEU A 355 -66.94 -19.95 -29.96
N GLN A 356 -67.57 -18.82 -30.29
CA GLN A 356 -67.07 -17.48 -29.91
C GLN A 356 -67.51 -16.98 -28.52
N GLN A 357 -68.49 -17.60 -27.87
CA GLN A 357 -69.07 -17.04 -26.61
C GLN A 357 -68.36 -17.47 -25.32
N VAL A 358 -67.48 -18.49 -25.36
CA VAL A 358 -66.94 -19.13 -24.14
C VAL A 358 -65.63 -18.47 -23.62
N THR A 359 -64.84 -17.86 -24.50
CA THR A 359 -63.44 -17.47 -24.21
C THR A 359 -63.27 -16.17 -23.40
N SER A 360 -64.32 -15.39 -23.18
CA SER A 360 -64.22 -14.02 -22.64
C SER A 360 -64.32 -13.88 -21.11
N ARG A 361 -64.70 -14.95 -20.37
CA ARG A 361 -65.11 -14.84 -18.95
C ARG A 361 -64.08 -15.27 -17.90
N THR A 362 -62.99 -15.94 -18.27
CA THR A 362 -62.01 -16.52 -17.32
C THR A 362 -60.84 -15.59 -16.94
N VAL A 363 -60.41 -14.68 -17.82
CA VAL A 363 -59.17 -13.90 -17.62
C VAL A 363 -59.25 -12.90 -16.44
N ARG A 364 -60.35 -12.14 -16.34
CA ARG A 364 -60.48 -11.01 -15.38
C ARG A 364 -60.51 -11.38 -13.88
N LYS A 365 -60.49 -12.67 -13.51
CA LYS A 365 -60.69 -13.10 -12.10
C LYS A 365 -59.40 -13.39 -11.32
N LEU A 366 -58.24 -13.44 -11.98
CA LEU A 366 -56.96 -13.83 -11.35
C LEU A 366 -56.12 -12.65 -10.83
N GLU A 367 -56.10 -11.51 -11.52
CA GLU A 367 -55.19 -10.39 -11.21
C GLU A 367 -55.44 -9.75 -9.84
N ARG A 368 -56.72 -9.56 -9.47
CA ARG A 368 -57.14 -8.93 -8.19
C ARG A 368 -56.65 -9.66 -6.93
N ARG A 369 -56.15 -10.91 -7.02
CA ARG A 369 -55.58 -11.66 -5.88
C ARG A 369 -54.06 -11.51 -5.70
N ARG A 370 -53.34 -10.93 -6.66
CA ARG A 370 -51.86 -10.79 -6.60
C ARG A 370 -51.44 -9.57 -5.77
N LEU A 371 -51.91 -8.39 -6.18
CA LEU A 371 -51.57 -7.08 -5.59
C LEU A 371 -51.79 -7.00 -4.06
N LYS A 372 -52.83 -7.67 -3.54
CA LYS A 372 -53.17 -7.62 -2.10
C LYS A 372 -52.22 -8.41 -1.18
N ARG A 373 -51.24 -9.14 -1.74
CA ARG A 373 -50.18 -9.82 -0.97
C ARG A 373 -48.85 -9.05 -0.92
N GLU A 374 -48.58 -8.19 -1.91
CA GLU A 374 -47.31 -7.48 -2.04
C GLU A 374 -47.22 -6.30 -1.06
N ALA A 375 -48.32 -5.56 -0.85
CA ALA A 375 -48.39 -4.46 0.11
C ALA A 375 -48.00 -4.85 1.56
N ARG A 376 -48.35 -6.06 2.00
CA ARG A 376 -48.08 -6.54 3.38
C ARG A 376 -46.64 -7.02 3.61
N ALA A 377 -45.78 -7.02 2.58
CA ALA A 377 -44.37 -7.36 2.71
C ALA A 377 -43.47 -6.14 2.97
N ALA A 378 -43.92 -4.93 2.61
CA ALA A 378 -43.09 -3.71 2.66
C ALA A 378 -42.93 -3.13 4.08
N GLU A 379 -43.95 -3.24 4.94
CA GLU A 379 -43.99 -2.57 6.26
C GLU A 379 -43.01 -3.13 7.31
N ARG A 380 -42.43 -4.32 7.11
CA ARG A 380 -41.59 -4.99 8.13
C ARG A 380 -40.08 -4.85 7.88
N ALA A 381 -39.66 -3.70 7.37
CA ALA A 381 -38.25 -3.39 7.05
C ALA A 381 -37.68 -2.15 7.78
N GLY A 382 -38.33 -1.69 8.86
CA GLY A 382 -37.90 -0.54 9.65
C GLY A 382 -36.79 -0.84 10.66
N LYS A 383 -35.71 -0.03 10.64
CA LYS A 383 -34.64 0.06 11.66
C LYS A 383 -33.73 -1.18 11.84
N THR A 384 -32.87 -1.46 10.85
CA THR A 384 -31.65 -2.27 11.09
C THR A 384 -30.69 -1.53 12.02
N THR A 385 -30.38 -2.12 13.18
CA THR A 385 -29.37 -1.63 14.14
C THR A 385 -27.96 -1.57 13.52
N LEU A 386 -27.06 -0.80 14.14
CA LEU A 386 -25.64 -0.73 13.73
C LEU A 386 -24.97 -2.12 13.76
N THR A 387 -25.32 -2.98 14.71
CA THR A 387 -24.86 -4.38 14.77
C THR A 387 -25.38 -5.21 13.59
N ALA A 388 -26.60 -4.99 13.11
CA ALA A 388 -27.11 -5.62 11.90
C ALA A 388 -26.39 -5.11 10.63
N LYS A 389 -26.09 -3.80 10.54
CA LYS A 389 -25.29 -3.23 9.45
C LYS A 389 -23.85 -3.79 9.45
N ALA A 390 -23.20 -3.87 10.61
CA ALA A 390 -21.89 -4.49 10.76
C ALA A 390 -21.91 -5.98 10.37
N LYS A 391 -22.90 -6.76 10.85
CA LYS A 391 -23.04 -8.19 10.51
C LYS A 391 -23.36 -8.41 9.04
N ALA A 392 -24.12 -7.51 8.40
CA ALA A 392 -24.36 -7.53 6.95
C ALA A 392 -23.09 -7.18 6.16
N PHE A 393 -22.33 -6.17 6.57
CA PHE A 393 -21.05 -5.80 5.96
C PHE A 393 -20.02 -6.92 6.09
N VAL A 394 -19.86 -7.50 7.28
CA VAL A 394 -18.97 -8.65 7.53
C VAL A 394 -19.42 -9.89 6.74
N LYS A 395 -20.73 -10.15 6.58
CA LYS A 395 -21.23 -11.25 5.74
C LYS A 395 -20.95 -11.01 4.25
N ALA A 396 -21.23 -9.81 3.74
CA ALA A 396 -21.01 -9.45 2.34
C ALA A 396 -19.51 -9.39 1.96
N ASN A 397 -18.68 -8.83 2.84
CA ASN A 397 -17.23 -8.76 2.67
C ASN A 397 -16.48 -9.95 3.30
N SER A 398 -17.16 -11.02 3.74
CA SER A 398 -16.52 -12.17 4.43
C SER A 398 -15.34 -12.75 3.65
N ARG A 399 -15.50 -12.96 2.34
CA ARG A 399 -14.43 -13.39 1.43
C ARG A 399 -13.29 -12.37 1.26
N ARG A 400 -13.57 -11.07 1.42
CA ARG A 400 -12.53 -10.01 1.39
C ARG A 400 -11.80 -9.93 2.73
N LEU A 401 -12.53 -9.99 3.84
CA LEU A 401 -11.95 -10.05 5.20
C LEU A 401 -11.04 -11.27 5.39
N LEU A 402 -11.44 -12.44 4.88
CA LEU A 402 -10.59 -13.65 4.89
C LEU A 402 -9.30 -13.51 4.05
N ALA A 403 -9.24 -12.60 3.09
CA ALA A 403 -8.02 -12.27 2.36
C ALA A 403 -7.22 -11.12 3.01
N ILE A 404 -7.91 -10.14 3.58
CA ILE A 404 -7.30 -8.95 4.22
C ILE A 404 -6.65 -9.32 5.55
N VAL A 405 -7.32 -10.08 6.42
CA VAL A 405 -6.84 -10.38 7.78
C VAL A 405 -5.44 -11.04 7.80
N PRO A 406 -5.13 -12.06 6.97
CA PRO A 406 -3.78 -12.62 6.88
C PRO A 406 -2.71 -11.65 6.39
N ILE A 407 -3.09 -10.62 5.61
CA ILE A 407 -2.17 -9.58 5.13
C ILE A 407 -1.94 -8.51 6.20
N THR A 408 -3.01 -8.07 6.89
CA THR A 408 -2.93 -7.01 7.90
C THR A 408 -2.37 -7.47 9.24
N ALA A 409 -2.43 -8.76 9.58
CA ALA A 409 -1.91 -9.26 10.86
C ALA A 409 -0.39 -9.12 11.00
N PRO A 410 0.45 -9.51 9.99
CA PRO A 410 1.89 -9.20 10.02
C PRO A 410 2.18 -7.70 10.04
N MET A 411 1.41 -6.88 9.30
CA MET A 411 1.58 -5.42 9.32
C MET A 411 1.28 -4.81 10.69
N ALA A 412 0.28 -5.31 11.42
CA ALA A 412 -0.02 -4.85 12.78
C ALA A 412 1.12 -5.20 13.78
N VAL A 413 1.81 -6.31 13.58
CA VAL A 413 3.01 -6.69 14.35
C VAL A 413 4.22 -5.84 13.93
N ALA A 414 4.37 -5.51 12.65
CA ALA A 414 5.41 -4.60 12.18
C ALA A 414 5.21 -3.17 12.73
N TRP A 415 3.97 -2.71 12.83
CA TRP A 415 3.60 -1.38 13.33
C TRP A 415 3.90 -1.21 14.83
N THR A 416 3.70 -2.25 15.66
CA THR A 416 4.10 -2.21 17.08
C THR A 416 5.61 -2.27 17.26
N GLY A 417 6.34 -2.96 16.38
CA GLY A 417 7.81 -2.91 16.33
C GLY A 417 8.34 -1.51 16.01
N GLN A 418 7.80 -0.85 14.98
CA GLN A 418 8.19 0.51 14.58
C GLN A 418 7.85 1.56 15.64
N ALA A 419 6.69 1.43 16.30
CA ALA A 419 6.31 2.31 17.41
C ALA A 419 7.23 2.11 18.63
N GLY A 420 7.67 0.87 18.89
CA GLY A 420 8.71 0.56 19.88
C GLY A 420 10.06 1.17 19.52
N PHE A 421 10.53 1.01 18.27
CA PHE A 421 11.77 1.61 17.78
C PHE A 421 11.80 3.14 17.99
N ALA A 422 10.72 3.84 17.61
CA ALA A 422 10.63 5.28 17.78
C ALA A 422 10.55 5.71 19.27
N HIS A 423 10.00 4.87 20.15
CA HIS A 423 9.98 5.17 21.58
C HIS A 423 11.34 4.93 22.24
N ASP A 424 11.86 3.71 22.07
CA ASP A 424 12.96 3.17 22.87
C ASP A 424 14.34 3.59 22.33
N ILE A 425 14.47 3.88 21.02
CA ILE A 425 15.74 4.25 20.37
C ILE A 425 15.78 5.73 19.99
N LEU A 426 14.68 6.29 19.49
CA LEU A 426 14.62 7.73 19.16
C LEU A 426 14.18 8.62 20.34
N GLY A 427 13.68 8.04 21.44
CA GLY A 427 13.22 8.77 22.61
C GLY A 427 11.92 9.56 22.39
N TRP A 428 11.15 9.26 21.34
CA TRP A 428 9.98 10.06 20.98
C TRP A 428 8.79 9.78 21.91
N ILE A 429 8.03 10.84 22.21
CA ILE A 429 6.78 10.71 22.96
C ILE A 429 5.72 9.96 22.14
N ALA A 430 4.88 9.17 22.82
CA ALA A 430 3.90 8.26 22.22
C ALA A 430 3.09 8.77 21.00
N PRO A 431 2.55 10.00 20.94
CA PRO A 431 1.85 10.46 19.74
C PRO A 431 2.76 10.53 18.49
N PHE A 432 4.04 10.86 18.65
CA PHE A 432 4.99 10.88 17.54
C PHE A 432 5.50 9.49 17.15
N THR A 433 5.53 8.51 18.06
CA THR A 433 5.90 7.12 17.71
C THR A 433 4.82 6.45 16.87
N ILE A 434 3.55 6.69 17.21
CA ILE A 434 2.39 6.27 16.40
C ILE A 434 2.41 6.98 15.04
N LEU A 435 2.70 8.30 15.01
CA LEU A 435 2.79 9.06 13.77
C LEU A 435 3.94 8.59 12.87
N PHE A 436 5.10 8.24 13.44
CA PHE A 436 6.25 7.71 12.71
C PHE A 436 5.90 6.38 12.01
N ALA A 437 5.42 5.41 12.77
CA ALA A 437 5.06 4.10 12.27
C ALA A 437 3.91 4.19 11.24
N ALA A 438 2.92 5.07 11.48
CA ALA A 438 1.88 5.35 10.50
C ALA A 438 2.41 6.01 9.22
N ALA A 439 3.35 6.95 9.31
CA ALA A 439 3.96 7.60 8.14
C ALA A 439 4.81 6.65 7.31
N TRP A 440 5.53 5.71 7.94
CA TRP A 440 6.32 4.69 7.25
C TRP A 440 5.43 3.70 6.50
N GLU A 441 4.43 3.13 7.18
CA GLU A 441 3.47 2.20 6.55
C GLU A 441 2.64 2.88 5.47
N LEU A 442 2.23 4.14 5.66
CA LEU A 442 1.46 4.89 4.66
C LEU A 442 2.33 5.29 3.44
N SER A 443 3.62 5.58 3.64
CA SER A 443 4.58 5.76 2.53
C SER A 443 4.75 4.46 1.73
N THR A 444 4.90 3.33 2.43
CA THR A 444 4.99 1.99 1.82
C THR A 444 3.72 1.66 1.01
N ALA A 445 2.54 1.92 1.59
CA ALA A 445 1.26 1.73 0.93
C ALA A 445 1.05 2.67 -0.26
N PHE A 446 1.52 3.92 -0.20
CA PHE A 446 1.47 4.88 -1.30
C PHE A 446 2.34 4.41 -2.48
N VAL A 447 3.56 3.94 -2.23
CA VAL A 447 4.43 3.39 -3.29
C VAL A 447 3.83 2.10 -3.87
N ALA A 448 3.24 1.23 -3.04
CA ALA A 448 2.52 0.04 -3.50
C ALA A 448 1.28 0.38 -4.36
N TRP A 449 0.60 1.51 -4.06
CA TRP A 449 -0.49 2.05 -4.88
C TRP A 449 0.02 2.64 -6.19
N MET A 450 1.14 3.38 -6.19
CA MET A 450 1.78 3.87 -7.42
C MET A 450 2.20 2.74 -8.35
N TYR A 451 2.77 1.65 -7.82
CA TYR A 451 3.04 0.41 -8.56
C TYR A 451 1.78 -0.18 -9.19
N HIS A 452 0.66 -0.18 -8.46
CA HIS A 452 -0.61 -0.65 -8.97
C HIS A 452 -1.15 0.26 -10.09
N GLN A 453 -1.04 1.59 -9.97
CA GLN A 453 -1.47 2.55 -10.97
C GLN A 453 -0.64 2.49 -12.25
N ALA A 454 0.70 2.40 -12.15
CA ALA A 454 1.59 2.19 -13.29
C ALA A 454 1.20 0.95 -14.10
N ARG A 455 0.85 -0.15 -13.40
CA ARG A 455 0.33 -1.37 -14.05
C ARG A 455 -1.10 -1.27 -14.56
N GLN A 456 -1.87 -0.23 -14.22
CA GLN A 456 -3.15 0.05 -14.86
C GLN A 456 -3.01 0.92 -16.12
N SER A 457 -2.03 1.85 -16.15
CA SER A 457 -1.71 2.62 -17.37
C SER A 457 -0.90 1.81 -18.39
N GLY A 458 -0.24 0.72 -17.98
CA GLY A 458 0.55 -0.15 -18.85
C GLY A 458 2.06 0.09 -18.79
N ASP A 459 2.52 0.96 -17.89
CA ASP A 459 3.93 1.08 -17.54
C ASP A 459 4.42 -0.20 -16.82
N SER A 460 5.71 -0.45 -16.97
CA SER A 460 6.50 -1.47 -16.27
C SER A 460 6.21 -1.55 -14.76
N GLY A 461 6.03 -0.40 -14.11
CA GLY A 461 5.90 -0.26 -12.66
C GLY A 461 7.13 -0.73 -11.88
N ALA A 462 8.25 -1.00 -12.54
CA ALA A 462 9.40 -1.71 -11.96
C ALA A 462 10.07 -0.90 -10.85
N LEU A 463 10.23 0.41 -11.04
CA LEU A 463 10.78 1.33 -10.05
C LEU A 463 9.93 1.32 -8.77
N TYR A 464 8.62 1.53 -8.88
CA TYR A 464 7.72 1.50 -7.71
C TYR A 464 7.72 0.14 -6.99
N ARG A 465 7.83 -0.97 -7.74
CA ARG A 465 7.98 -2.30 -7.15
C ARG A 465 9.26 -2.40 -6.31
N ILE A 466 10.40 -1.98 -6.86
CA ILE A 466 11.69 -1.95 -6.17
C ILE A 466 11.61 -1.06 -4.92
N SER A 467 11.07 0.16 -5.05
CA SER A 467 10.90 1.08 -3.92
C SER A 467 10.02 0.50 -2.81
N THR A 468 8.95 -0.22 -3.14
CA THR A 468 8.10 -0.87 -2.11
C THR A 468 8.89 -1.96 -1.36
N TRP A 469 9.73 -2.72 -2.09
CA TRP A 469 10.63 -3.71 -1.49
C TRP A 469 11.72 -3.06 -0.62
N VAL A 470 12.27 -1.90 -1.00
CA VAL A 470 13.20 -1.12 -0.16
C VAL A 470 12.53 -0.67 1.15
N PHE A 471 11.31 -0.15 1.10
CA PHE A 471 10.55 0.21 2.31
C PHE A 471 10.25 -1.01 3.20
N ALA A 472 9.91 -2.16 2.62
CA ALA A 472 9.66 -3.39 3.36
C ALA A 472 10.94 -3.95 4.03
N ILE A 473 12.10 -3.86 3.35
CA ILE A 473 13.41 -4.21 3.93
C ILE A 473 13.77 -3.24 5.06
N GLY A 474 13.57 -1.92 4.87
CA GLY A 474 13.80 -0.93 5.92
C GLY A 474 12.94 -1.17 7.17
N ALA A 475 11.65 -1.48 7.00
CA ALA A 475 10.78 -1.90 8.10
C ALA A 475 11.30 -3.16 8.80
N ALA A 476 11.71 -4.18 8.03
CA ALA A 476 12.23 -5.44 8.56
C ALA A 476 13.56 -5.27 9.33
N VAL A 477 14.43 -4.34 8.90
CA VAL A 477 15.70 -4.01 9.57
C VAL A 477 15.47 -3.18 10.84
N MET A 478 14.59 -2.17 10.83
CA MET A 478 14.24 -1.42 12.05
C MET A 478 13.61 -2.34 13.11
N ASN A 479 12.70 -3.23 12.68
CA ASN A 479 12.05 -4.20 13.55
C ASN A 479 13.01 -5.29 14.04
N TYR A 480 14.00 -5.70 13.24
CA TYR A 480 15.10 -6.55 13.70
C TYR A 480 15.94 -5.83 14.76
N TRP A 481 16.43 -4.61 14.46
CA TRP A 481 17.26 -3.82 15.38
C TRP A 481 16.56 -3.65 16.72
N HIS A 482 15.30 -3.17 16.74
CA HIS A 482 14.55 -2.96 17.98
C HIS A 482 14.40 -4.23 18.82
N ALA A 483 14.07 -5.36 18.20
CA ALA A 483 13.89 -6.62 18.89
C ALA A 483 15.20 -7.41 19.13
N SER A 484 16.33 -6.95 18.57
CA SER A 484 17.69 -7.44 18.84
C SER A 484 18.34 -6.81 20.08
N ALA A 485 17.67 -5.85 20.73
CA ALA A 485 18.13 -5.22 21.95
C ALA A 485 18.32 -6.25 23.08
N THR A 486 19.56 -6.48 23.50
CA THR A 486 19.96 -7.39 24.58
C THR A 486 20.70 -6.63 25.67
N VAL A 487 20.39 -6.89 26.94
CA VAL A 487 21.14 -6.32 28.07
C VAL A 487 22.39 -7.17 28.28
N VAL A 488 23.55 -6.63 27.91
CA VAL A 488 24.85 -7.33 28.00
C VAL A 488 25.56 -7.05 29.33
N GLY A 489 25.21 -5.95 30.00
CA GLY A 489 25.68 -5.62 31.35
C GLY A 489 24.94 -4.41 31.91
N GLN A 490 25.39 -3.90 33.06
CA GLN A 490 24.94 -2.62 33.61
C GLN A 490 26.15 -1.70 33.79
N MET A 491 26.08 -0.49 33.24
CA MET A 491 27.10 0.54 33.38
C MET A 491 26.58 1.64 34.30
N TRP A 492 27.41 2.12 35.22
CA TRP A 492 27.08 3.30 36.00
C TRP A 492 27.22 4.55 35.12
N ASP A 493 26.11 5.26 34.89
CA ASP A 493 26.14 6.58 34.28
C ASP A 493 26.31 7.65 35.38
N PRO A 494 27.46 8.36 35.43
CA PRO A 494 27.69 9.43 36.39
C PRO A 494 26.82 10.67 36.14
N ALA A 495 26.24 10.87 34.95
CA ALA A 495 25.41 12.02 34.64
C ALA A 495 23.98 11.89 35.18
N THR A 496 23.37 10.70 35.08
CA THR A 496 22.03 10.43 35.64
C THR A 496 22.05 9.76 37.03
N LEU A 497 23.24 9.43 37.56
CA LEU A 497 23.47 8.79 38.85
C LEU A 497 22.70 7.46 39.01
N LYS A 498 22.75 6.62 37.98
CA LYS A 498 22.05 5.34 37.90
C LYS A 498 22.90 4.28 37.22
N LEU A 499 22.63 3.02 37.56
CA LEU A 499 22.93 1.89 36.70
C LEU A 499 22.01 1.97 35.47
N VAL A 500 22.60 2.06 34.29
CA VAL A 500 21.94 2.00 32.99
C VAL A 500 22.30 0.68 32.34
N ASP A 501 21.30 -0.04 31.84
CA ASP A 501 21.52 -1.29 31.12
C ASP A 501 22.32 -1.02 29.84
N GLN A 502 23.46 -1.69 29.69
CA GLN A 502 24.27 -1.62 28.48
C GLN A 502 23.62 -2.51 27.41
N ILE A 503 22.79 -1.88 26.58
CA ILE A 503 22.08 -2.54 25.49
C ILE A 503 23.03 -2.76 24.32
N SER A 504 23.24 -4.03 23.95
CA SER A 504 23.75 -4.40 22.63
C SER A 504 22.60 -4.52 21.64
N TYR A 505 22.91 -4.36 20.36
CA TYR A 505 22.00 -4.52 19.25
C TYR A 505 22.63 -5.46 18.22
N TRP A 506 21.83 -5.92 17.25
CA TRP A 506 22.15 -6.90 16.21
C TRP A 506 22.25 -8.37 16.65
N ASP A 507 22.07 -8.69 17.94
CA ASP A 507 21.98 -10.07 18.38
C ASP A 507 20.75 -10.79 17.75
N PRO A 508 20.92 -11.99 17.17
CA PRO A 508 19.84 -12.71 16.48
C PRO A 508 18.87 -13.38 17.47
N THR A 509 18.18 -12.58 18.27
CA THR A 509 17.14 -13.09 19.18
C THR A 509 15.98 -13.70 18.37
N PRO A 510 15.29 -14.75 18.88
CA PRO A 510 14.10 -15.27 18.22
C PRO A 510 13.00 -14.22 17.99
N LYS A 511 12.96 -13.18 18.85
CA LYS A 511 12.09 -12.01 18.70
C LYS A 511 12.51 -11.17 17.48
N ALA A 512 13.79 -10.82 17.35
CA ALA A 512 14.33 -10.04 16.23
C ALA A 512 14.03 -10.70 14.88
N VAL A 513 14.32 -12.00 14.78
CA VAL A 513 14.06 -12.78 13.57
C VAL A 513 12.56 -12.83 13.26
N ALA A 514 11.69 -13.09 14.26
CA ALA A 514 10.25 -13.17 14.05
C ALA A 514 9.63 -11.83 13.57
N PHE A 515 9.98 -10.71 14.20
CA PHE A 515 9.47 -9.38 13.80
C PHE A 515 9.96 -8.97 12.40
N SER A 516 11.21 -9.27 12.06
CA SER A 516 11.77 -9.04 10.73
C SER A 516 11.06 -9.87 9.64
N VAL A 517 10.92 -11.19 9.87
CA VAL A 517 10.26 -12.11 8.95
C VAL A 517 8.77 -11.76 8.77
N MET A 518 8.07 -11.32 9.81
CA MET A 518 6.67 -10.87 9.68
C MET A 518 6.54 -9.61 8.82
N SER A 519 7.46 -8.66 8.95
CA SER A 519 7.50 -7.44 8.12
C SER A 519 7.63 -7.79 6.63
N ILE A 520 8.55 -8.70 6.28
CA ILE A 520 8.72 -9.21 4.91
C ILE A 520 7.50 -10.03 4.44
N THR A 521 6.95 -10.87 5.32
CA THR A 521 5.81 -11.75 5.00
C THR A 521 4.55 -10.96 4.63
N GLY A 522 4.28 -9.83 5.30
CA GLY A 522 3.19 -8.92 4.93
C GLY A 522 3.31 -8.43 3.48
N MET A 523 4.51 -8.02 3.06
CA MET A 523 4.78 -7.57 1.69
C MET A 523 4.68 -8.70 0.65
N VAL A 524 5.16 -9.91 0.97
CA VAL A 524 4.99 -11.10 0.11
C VAL A 524 3.51 -11.41 -0.12
N LEU A 525 2.71 -11.44 0.95
CA LEU A 525 1.27 -11.70 0.87
C LEU A 525 0.53 -10.61 0.09
N TRP A 526 0.92 -9.34 0.27
CA TRP A 526 0.40 -8.22 -0.52
C TRP A 526 0.74 -8.34 -2.02
N GLU A 527 1.99 -8.64 -2.39
CA GLU A 527 2.36 -8.79 -3.81
C GLU A 527 1.68 -10.00 -4.47
N LEU A 528 1.52 -11.13 -3.75
CA LEU A 528 0.73 -12.27 -4.24
C LEU A 528 -0.74 -11.89 -4.45
N TYR A 529 -1.36 -11.18 -3.52
CA TYR A 529 -2.73 -10.70 -3.61
C TYR A 529 -2.94 -9.68 -4.73
N ALA A 530 -2.04 -8.69 -4.87
CA ALA A 530 -2.05 -7.70 -5.94
C ALA A 530 -1.85 -8.34 -7.31
N SER A 531 -0.96 -9.34 -7.42
CA SER A 531 -0.75 -10.11 -8.65
C SER A 531 -1.98 -10.95 -9.02
N LEU A 532 -2.68 -11.52 -8.03
CA LEU A 532 -3.93 -12.24 -8.23
C LEU A 532 -5.06 -11.30 -8.70
N LEU A 533 -5.22 -10.13 -8.08
CA LEU A 533 -6.18 -9.10 -8.51
C LEU A 533 -5.88 -8.58 -9.92
N HIS A 534 -4.61 -8.30 -10.23
CA HIS A 534 -4.22 -7.84 -11.56
C HIS A 534 -4.47 -8.92 -12.63
N ARG A 535 -4.17 -10.20 -12.35
CA ARG A 535 -4.55 -11.34 -13.21
C ARG A 535 -6.06 -11.59 -13.27
N GLN A 536 -6.86 -11.11 -12.32
CA GLN A 536 -8.33 -11.13 -12.44
C GLN A 536 -8.81 -9.97 -13.32
N LYS A 537 -8.30 -8.75 -13.14
CA LYS A 537 -8.63 -7.60 -13.98
C LYS A 537 -8.26 -7.86 -15.46
N LEU A 538 -7.03 -8.29 -15.76
CA LEU A 538 -6.61 -8.61 -17.13
C LEU A 538 -7.49 -9.68 -17.81
N ARG A 539 -8.10 -10.60 -17.06
CA ARG A 539 -9.06 -11.59 -17.60
C ARG A 539 -10.47 -11.03 -17.80
N ALA A 540 -10.88 -10.06 -16.99
CA ALA A 540 -12.13 -9.32 -17.19
C ALA A 540 -12.02 -8.37 -18.40
N ASP A 541 -10.87 -7.72 -18.55
CA ASP A 541 -10.50 -6.83 -19.65
C ASP A 541 -10.19 -7.59 -20.97
N GLY A 542 -10.25 -8.93 -20.98
CA GLY A 542 -9.93 -9.78 -22.14
C GLY A 542 -8.43 -9.87 -22.52
N LYS A 543 -7.56 -9.05 -21.91
CA LYS A 543 -6.12 -8.97 -22.17
C LYS A 543 -5.33 -10.24 -21.79
N VAL A 544 -5.89 -11.10 -20.95
CA VAL A 544 -5.37 -12.43 -20.62
C VAL A 544 -6.50 -13.44 -20.78
N ALA A 545 -6.24 -14.54 -21.49
CA ALA A 545 -7.21 -15.61 -21.70
C ALA A 545 -7.91 -16.04 -20.40
N LYS A 546 -9.22 -16.30 -20.49
CA LYS A 546 -10.03 -16.66 -19.32
C LYS A 546 -9.43 -17.84 -18.57
N SER A 547 -9.63 -17.87 -17.25
CA SER A 547 -9.04 -18.90 -16.39
C SER A 547 -9.52 -20.28 -16.82
N ARG A 548 -8.67 -21.02 -17.55
CA ARG A 548 -9.00 -22.35 -18.08
C ARG A 548 -9.50 -23.27 -16.95
N PRO A 549 -10.54 -24.09 -17.20
CA PRO A 549 -11.13 -24.93 -16.18
C PRO A 549 -10.12 -25.94 -15.62
N THR A 550 -9.76 -25.79 -14.35
CA THR A 550 -8.87 -26.72 -13.65
C THR A 550 -9.62 -28.01 -13.34
N ILE A 551 -9.36 -29.05 -14.13
CA ILE A 551 -9.89 -30.39 -13.87
C ILE A 551 -9.20 -30.95 -12.62
N GLY A 552 -9.96 -31.17 -11.54
CA GLY A 552 -9.43 -31.64 -10.26
C GLY A 552 -8.81 -33.04 -10.33
N LEU A 553 -7.79 -33.29 -9.50
CA LEU A 553 -6.97 -34.51 -9.52
C LEU A 553 -7.79 -35.82 -9.51
N ILE A 554 -8.90 -35.84 -8.76
CA ILE A 554 -9.82 -37.00 -8.67
C ILE A 554 -10.46 -37.32 -10.03
N ARG A 555 -10.79 -36.33 -10.86
CA ARG A 555 -11.32 -36.55 -12.22
C ARG A 555 -10.24 -37.07 -13.16
N TRP A 556 -9.00 -36.60 -13.03
CA TRP A 556 -7.85 -37.15 -13.75
C TRP A 556 -7.60 -38.61 -13.39
N ALA A 557 -7.54 -38.95 -12.09
CA ALA A 557 -7.32 -40.32 -11.63
C ALA A 557 -8.46 -41.27 -12.05
N ARG A 558 -9.72 -40.88 -11.90
CA ARG A 558 -10.88 -41.74 -12.16
C ARG A 558 -11.26 -41.85 -13.64
N TYR A 559 -11.01 -40.83 -14.44
CA TYR A 559 -11.38 -40.77 -15.86
C TYR A 559 -10.29 -40.08 -16.70
N PRO A 560 -9.06 -40.63 -16.78
CA PRO A 560 -7.89 -39.94 -17.35
C PRO A 560 -8.11 -39.49 -18.79
N GLY A 561 -8.52 -40.38 -19.68
CA GLY A 561 -8.79 -40.03 -21.07
C GLY A 561 -9.94 -39.03 -21.24
N HIS A 562 -10.92 -39.01 -20.33
CA HIS A 562 -12.04 -38.05 -20.40
C HIS A 562 -11.60 -36.65 -19.96
N SER A 563 -10.80 -36.61 -18.89
CA SER A 563 -10.11 -35.40 -18.41
C SER A 563 -9.17 -34.84 -19.48
N PHE A 564 -8.38 -35.68 -20.16
CA PHE A 564 -7.53 -35.25 -21.27
C PHE A 564 -8.34 -34.67 -22.44
N THR A 565 -9.46 -35.32 -22.84
CA THR A 565 -10.34 -34.78 -23.89
C THR A 565 -10.93 -33.43 -23.48
N ALA A 566 -11.41 -33.28 -22.24
CA ALA A 566 -11.98 -32.03 -21.73
C ALA A 566 -10.94 -30.90 -21.62
N TRP A 567 -9.74 -31.22 -21.13
CA TRP A 567 -8.61 -30.30 -21.02
C TRP A 567 -8.14 -29.84 -22.41
N SER A 568 -7.98 -30.76 -23.37
CA SER A 568 -7.59 -30.43 -24.74
C SER A 568 -8.62 -29.54 -25.43
N LEU A 569 -9.93 -29.83 -25.26
CA LEU A 569 -10.99 -28.99 -25.83
C LEU A 569 -11.01 -27.60 -25.20
N ALA A 570 -10.86 -27.48 -23.87
CA ALA A 570 -10.76 -26.21 -23.16
C ALA A 570 -9.42 -25.45 -23.38
N ILE A 571 -8.50 -26.02 -24.15
CA ILE A 571 -7.33 -25.30 -24.69
C ILE A 571 -7.63 -24.72 -26.07
N THR A 572 -8.36 -25.46 -26.92
CA THR A 572 -8.68 -25.07 -28.30
C THR A 572 -9.93 -24.19 -28.45
N ASP A 573 -10.85 -24.22 -27.49
CA ASP A 573 -12.13 -23.51 -27.54
C ASP A 573 -12.37 -22.73 -26.24
N GLU A 574 -12.36 -21.39 -26.32
CA GLU A 574 -12.57 -20.50 -25.17
C GLU A 574 -14.04 -20.45 -24.69
N SER A 575 -15.00 -20.93 -25.50
CA SER A 575 -16.41 -21.03 -25.07
C SER A 575 -16.57 -22.01 -23.89
N LEU A 576 -15.69 -23.03 -23.80
CA LEU A 576 -15.64 -24.07 -22.77
C LEU A 576 -15.04 -23.58 -21.44
N SER A 577 -15.42 -22.36 -21.06
CA SER A 577 -14.97 -21.58 -19.89
C SER A 577 -15.30 -22.19 -18.51
N THR A 578 -15.97 -23.34 -18.44
CA THR A 578 -16.26 -24.04 -17.17
C THR A 578 -15.95 -25.53 -17.28
N VAL A 579 -15.63 -26.16 -16.14
CA VAL A 579 -15.28 -27.59 -16.08
C VAL A 579 -16.41 -28.44 -16.65
N GLU A 580 -17.66 -28.15 -16.33
CA GLU A 580 -18.80 -28.95 -16.81
C GLU A 580 -19.10 -28.74 -18.30
N LEU A 581 -18.87 -27.54 -18.86
CA LEU A 581 -18.95 -27.34 -20.31
C LEU A 581 -17.87 -28.14 -21.03
N ALA A 582 -16.61 -28.04 -20.59
CA ALA A 582 -15.49 -28.80 -21.15
C ALA A 582 -15.70 -30.32 -21.03
N TRP A 583 -16.24 -30.78 -19.89
CA TRP A 583 -16.58 -32.18 -19.64
C TRP A 583 -17.73 -32.65 -20.54
N THR A 584 -18.79 -31.87 -20.68
CA THR A 584 -19.93 -32.19 -21.55
C THR A 584 -19.52 -32.19 -23.03
N ALA A 585 -18.71 -31.22 -23.47
CA ALA A 585 -18.15 -31.20 -24.83
C ALA A 585 -17.27 -32.43 -25.09
N ALA A 586 -16.44 -32.86 -24.13
CA ALA A 586 -15.67 -34.09 -24.23
C ALA A 586 -16.54 -35.36 -24.26
N ALA A 587 -17.65 -35.39 -23.51
CA ALA A 587 -18.60 -36.49 -23.53
C ALA A 587 -19.31 -36.58 -24.88
N ASN A 588 -19.80 -35.44 -25.40
CA ASN A 588 -20.40 -35.33 -26.72
C ASN A 588 -19.41 -35.74 -27.82
N ARG A 589 -18.16 -35.27 -27.79
CA ARG A 589 -17.12 -35.64 -28.76
C ARG A 589 -16.78 -37.13 -28.71
N ARG A 590 -16.83 -37.75 -27.53
CA ARG A 590 -16.65 -39.21 -27.35
C ARG A 590 -17.88 -40.00 -27.83
N ALA A 591 -19.09 -39.46 -27.69
CA ALA A 591 -20.32 -40.04 -28.22
C ALA A 591 -20.40 -39.92 -29.76
N GLU A 592 -19.94 -38.81 -30.32
CA GLU A 592 -19.80 -38.57 -31.75
C GLU A 592 -18.84 -39.60 -32.38
N VAL A 593 -17.63 -39.77 -31.81
CA VAL A 593 -16.65 -40.79 -32.23
C VAL A 593 -17.19 -42.23 -32.12
N ARG A 594 -18.11 -42.50 -31.18
CA ARG A 594 -18.84 -43.78 -31.10
C ARG A 594 -19.94 -43.92 -32.15
N ARG A 595 -20.60 -42.83 -32.56
CA ARG A 595 -21.70 -42.82 -33.55
C ARG A 595 -21.23 -42.84 -35.00
N THR A 596 -20.04 -42.31 -35.28
CA THR A 596 -19.46 -42.27 -36.64
C THR A 596 -18.88 -43.62 -37.13
N ASP A 597 -19.09 -44.70 -36.36
CA ASP A 597 -18.63 -46.09 -36.52
C ASP A 597 -17.16 -46.35 -36.94
N LEU A 598 -16.34 -45.30 -36.93
CA LEU A 598 -14.88 -45.35 -36.83
C LEU A 598 -14.39 -46.18 -35.63
N GLY A 599 -15.27 -46.55 -34.69
CA GLY A 599 -15.01 -47.54 -33.65
C GLY A 599 -14.80 -48.97 -34.15
N VAL A 600 -15.27 -49.33 -35.36
CA VAL A 600 -14.89 -50.59 -36.02
C VAL A 600 -13.51 -50.44 -36.65
N VAL A 601 -13.29 -49.43 -37.49
CA VAL A 601 -12.00 -49.16 -38.14
C VAL A 601 -10.87 -48.99 -37.12
N ARG A 602 -11.11 -48.26 -36.01
CA ARG A 602 -10.13 -48.05 -34.95
C ARG A 602 -9.84 -49.32 -34.13
N ARG A 603 -10.81 -50.23 -33.98
CA ARG A 603 -10.56 -51.56 -33.38
C ARG A 603 -9.76 -52.45 -34.34
N PHE A 604 -10.10 -52.45 -35.63
CA PHE A 604 -9.39 -53.23 -36.66
C PHE A 604 -7.92 -52.80 -36.80
N VAL A 605 -7.66 -51.48 -36.82
CA VAL A 605 -6.29 -50.93 -36.83
C VAL A 605 -5.56 -51.20 -35.51
N ALA A 606 -6.22 -51.09 -34.35
CA ALA A 606 -5.59 -51.40 -33.06
C ALA A 606 -5.24 -52.90 -32.92
N SER A 607 -6.09 -53.81 -33.44
CA SER A 607 -5.76 -55.24 -33.46
C SER A 607 -4.67 -55.61 -34.47
N LEU A 608 -4.53 -54.85 -35.56
CA LEU A 608 -3.49 -55.09 -36.58
C LEU A 608 -2.08 -54.67 -36.12
N ILE A 609 -1.97 -53.67 -35.26
CA ILE A 609 -0.68 -53.14 -34.76
C ILE A 609 -0.40 -53.64 -33.31
N GLY A 610 -1.29 -54.46 -32.73
CA GLY A 610 -1.10 -55.05 -31.39
C GLY A 610 -1.14 -54.08 -30.20
N VAL A 611 -1.31 -52.77 -30.43
CA VAL A 611 -1.23 -51.75 -29.37
C VAL A 611 -2.57 -51.57 -28.67
N GLY A 612 -2.58 -51.71 -27.34
CA GLY A 612 -3.77 -51.53 -26.51
C GLY A 612 -4.41 -50.13 -26.63
N ASP A 613 -5.71 -50.04 -26.28
CA ASP A 613 -6.67 -48.95 -26.61
C ASP A 613 -6.36 -47.53 -26.03
N TRP A 614 -5.14 -47.29 -25.56
CA TRP A 614 -4.71 -46.09 -24.82
C TRP A 614 -3.92 -45.06 -25.64
N VAL A 615 -3.43 -45.39 -26.84
CA VAL A 615 -2.62 -44.46 -27.64
C VAL A 615 -3.50 -43.36 -28.31
N PRO A 616 -3.19 -42.06 -28.13
CA PRO A 616 -3.92 -40.97 -28.77
C PRO A 616 -3.49 -40.78 -30.23
N VAL A 617 -4.45 -40.91 -31.15
CA VAL A 617 -4.22 -40.81 -32.61
C VAL A 617 -3.92 -39.35 -33.01
N ARG A 618 -2.64 -38.97 -33.00
CA ARG A 618 -2.16 -37.66 -33.50
C ARG A 618 -0.93 -37.73 -34.42
N SER A 619 -0.50 -38.94 -34.78
CA SER A 619 0.57 -39.22 -35.74
C SER A 619 0.11 -39.34 -37.20
N LEU A 620 -1.20 -39.53 -37.45
CA LEU A 620 -1.75 -39.67 -38.80
C LEU A 620 -2.15 -38.30 -39.40
N PRO A 621 -1.70 -37.96 -40.62
CA PRO A 621 -2.07 -36.70 -41.28
C PRO A 621 -3.53 -36.71 -41.72
N ARG A 622 -4.16 -35.53 -41.69
CA ARG A 622 -5.52 -35.33 -42.21
C ARG A 622 -5.48 -35.23 -43.73
N VAL A 623 -5.93 -36.28 -44.43
CA VAL A 623 -6.09 -36.24 -45.89
C VAL A 623 -7.29 -35.35 -46.23
N SER A 624 -7.03 -34.16 -46.75
CA SER A 624 -8.03 -33.34 -47.43
C SER A 624 -8.08 -33.72 -48.91
N ASN A 625 -9.23 -34.19 -49.39
CA ASN A 625 -9.44 -34.48 -50.80
C ASN A 625 -9.46 -33.19 -51.63
N HIS A 626 -8.29 -32.71 -52.07
CA HIS A 626 -8.05 -32.05 -53.37
C HIS A 626 -6.53 -31.90 -53.60
N THR A 627 -6.02 -32.57 -54.64
CA THR A 627 -4.72 -32.32 -55.33
C THR A 627 -3.53 -31.86 -54.48
N LEU A 628 -2.75 -32.83 -53.97
CA LEU A 628 -1.37 -32.60 -53.54
C LEU A 628 -0.44 -32.64 -54.77
N ALA A 629 0.28 -31.56 -55.07
CA ALA A 629 1.39 -31.58 -56.00
C ALA A 629 2.70 -31.92 -55.24
N VAL A 630 3.42 -32.94 -55.68
CA VAL A 630 4.71 -33.33 -55.08
C VAL A 630 5.85 -32.53 -55.73
N ALA A 631 6.52 -31.69 -54.95
CA ALA A 631 7.76 -31.04 -55.37
C ALA A 631 8.97 -31.92 -55.02
N LEU A 632 9.73 -32.31 -56.03
CA LEU A 632 11.05 -32.94 -55.87
C LEU A 632 12.14 -31.86 -55.90
N GLY A 633 13.19 -32.04 -55.10
CA GLY A 633 14.41 -31.22 -55.12
C GLY A 633 14.51 -30.27 -53.91
N GLY A 634 15.57 -30.44 -53.12
CA GLY A 634 15.94 -29.50 -52.06
C GLY A 634 16.80 -28.36 -52.58
N SER A 635 16.57 -27.14 -52.08
CA SER A 635 17.46 -25.99 -52.26
C SER A 635 17.32 -25.05 -51.06
N ALA A 636 18.43 -24.43 -50.65
CA ALA A 636 18.53 -23.68 -49.39
C ALA A 636 18.70 -22.17 -49.63
N ASN A 637 17.68 -21.50 -50.17
CA ASN A 637 17.64 -20.02 -50.21
C ASN A 637 16.19 -19.48 -50.24
N PRO A 638 15.73 -18.72 -49.22
CA PRO A 638 14.34 -18.27 -49.10
C PRO A 638 14.01 -16.96 -49.86
N ALA A 639 14.86 -16.53 -50.80
CA ALA A 639 14.87 -15.16 -51.33
C ALA A 639 14.58 -15.01 -52.84
N THR A 640 13.94 -15.98 -53.51
CA THR A 640 13.45 -15.80 -54.89
C THR A 640 12.27 -16.73 -55.22
N VAL A 641 11.11 -16.16 -55.56
CA VAL A 641 9.98 -16.89 -56.18
C VAL A 641 9.34 -15.99 -57.24
N PRO A 642 9.43 -16.32 -58.54
CA PRO A 642 8.73 -15.58 -59.60
C PRO A 642 7.25 -15.98 -59.65
N GLN A 643 6.36 -14.99 -59.82
CA GLN A 643 4.93 -15.26 -60.08
C GLN A 643 4.71 -15.57 -61.57
N PHE A 644 4.24 -16.78 -61.87
CA PHE A 644 3.75 -17.14 -63.20
C PHE A 644 2.25 -17.42 -63.17
N ALA A 645 1.47 -16.56 -63.82
CA ALA A 645 0.03 -16.74 -63.99
C ALA A 645 -0.27 -17.67 -65.17
N VAL A 646 -0.74 -18.89 -64.89
CA VAL A 646 -1.12 -19.87 -65.93
C VAL A 646 -2.60 -19.73 -66.26
N ARG A 647 -2.89 -19.35 -67.51
CA ARG A 647 -4.24 -19.16 -68.05
C ARG A 647 -4.71 -20.46 -68.72
N PRO A 648 -5.79 -21.12 -68.28
CA PRO A 648 -6.18 -22.42 -68.83
C PRO A 648 -6.80 -22.30 -70.23
N THR A 649 -6.01 -22.58 -71.27
CA THR A 649 -6.50 -22.71 -72.65
C THR A 649 -7.16 -24.07 -72.86
N ARG A 650 -8.43 -24.07 -73.27
CA ARG A 650 -9.22 -25.28 -73.57
C ARG A 650 -8.73 -25.90 -74.89
N ALA A 651 -8.04 -27.04 -74.81
CA ALA A 651 -7.62 -27.78 -76.00
C ALA A 651 -8.83 -28.32 -76.79
N SER A 652 -8.70 -28.32 -78.11
CA SER A 652 -9.70 -28.85 -79.05
C SER A 652 -9.57 -30.36 -79.21
N SER A 653 -10.71 -31.01 -79.48
CA SER A 653 -10.77 -32.35 -80.08
C SER A 653 -11.80 -32.28 -81.20
N ALA A 654 -11.47 -32.83 -82.37
CA ALA A 654 -12.18 -32.52 -83.62
C ALA A 654 -12.86 -33.75 -84.24
N ASN A 655 -13.98 -33.48 -84.91
CA ASN A 655 -14.55 -34.23 -86.02
C ASN A 655 -14.82 -35.74 -85.85
N ARG A 656 -16.08 -36.06 -85.58
CA ARG A 656 -16.78 -37.02 -86.45
C ARG A 656 -18.21 -36.56 -86.76
N ALA A 657 -18.41 -36.19 -88.02
CA ALA A 657 -19.70 -35.89 -88.65
C ALA A 657 -20.21 -37.17 -89.35
N ALA A 658 -21.47 -37.34 -89.79
CA ALA A 658 -22.72 -36.57 -89.65
C ALA A 658 -23.92 -37.51 -89.98
N ASN A 659 -25.12 -36.93 -90.13
CA ASN A 659 -26.42 -37.54 -90.53
C ASN A 659 -27.16 -38.33 -89.43
N ARG A 660 -28.50 -38.22 -89.28
CA ARG A 660 -29.47 -37.38 -90.02
C ARG A 660 -30.75 -37.10 -89.20
N LEU A 661 -31.30 -35.89 -89.41
CA LEU A 661 -32.72 -35.48 -89.46
C LEU A 661 -33.77 -36.11 -88.50
N GLY A 662 -34.50 -35.22 -87.81
CA GLY A 662 -35.97 -35.23 -87.81
C GLY A 662 -36.67 -35.37 -86.46
N GLY A 663 -37.84 -34.72 -86.33
CA GLY A 663 -38.80 -34.94 -85.23
C GLY A 663 -38.96 -33.79 -84.25
N SER A 664 -39.95 -32.92 -84.47
CA SER A 664 -40.48 -31.99 -83.47
C SER A 664 -41.89 -32.42 -83.09
N ALA A 665 -42.20 -32.54 -81.79
CA ALA A 665 -43.50 -32.14 -81.22
C ALA A 665 -43.54 -32.29 -79.69
N ASN A 666 -44.35 -31.40 -79.09
CA ASN A 666 -45.18 -31.53 -77.88
C ASN A 666 -45.52 -32.99 -77.45
N GLN A 667 -45.86 -33.30 -76.19
CA GLN A 667 -46.93 -32.65 -75.42
C GLN A 667 -46.86 -32.92 -73.89
N ALA A 668 -47.96 -32.66 -73.17
CA ALA A 668 -48.02 -32.44 -71.73
C ALA A 668 -48.27 -33.69 -70.84
N LEU A 669 -48.07 -33.47 -69.54
CA LEU A 669 -48.86 -33.94 -68.37
C LEU A 669 -50.26 -34.54 -68.68
N PRO A 670 -50.80 -35.49 -67.86
CA PRO A 670 -50.89 -35.27 -66.41
C PRO A 670 -50.83 -36.51 -65.47
N SER A 671 -50.97 -36.22 -64.18
CA SER A 671 -51.03 -37.14 -63.03
C SER A 671 -52.45 -37.67 -62.72
N ALA A 672 -52.59 -38.94 -62.28
CA ALA A 672 -53.80 -39.42 -61.59
C ALA A 672 -53.55 -40.55 -60.56
N ARG A 673 -53.51 -40.13 -59.29
CA ARG A 673 -53.92 -40.74 -58.01
C ARG A 673 -54.61 -42.14 -57.94
N SER A 674 -54.30 -42.84 -56.82
CA SER A 674 -55.15 -43.70 -55.95
C SER A 674 -55.72 -45.06 -56.42
N GLY A 675 -55.64 -46.07 -55.53
CA GLY A 675 -56.24 -47.41 -55.72
C GLY A 675 -55.95 -48.43 -54.60
N GLU A 676 -56.30 -48.12 -53.34
CA GLU A 676 -56.56 -49.14 -52.28
C GLU A 676 -58.04 -49.59 -52.39
N PRO A 677 -58.56 -50.68 -51.76
CA PRO A 677 -58.17 -51.17 -50.42
C PRO A 677 -58.18 -52.69 -50.12
N GLY A 678 -57.61 -53.06 -48.96
CA GLY A 678 -58.27 -53.93 -47.97
C GLY A 678 -58.21 -55.47 -48.09
N GLY A 679 -57.70 -56.12 -47.03
CA GLY A 679 -57.79 -57.57 -46.77
C GLY A 679 -57.44 -57.90 -45.31
N ARG A 680 -58.12 -58.88 -44.68
CA ARG A 680 -58.07 -59.10 -43.22
C ARG A 680 -58.51 -60.53 -42.82
N ARG A 681 -57.63 -61.33 -42.18
CA ARG A 681 -57.93 -62.29 -41.07
C ARG A 681 -56.78 -63.26 -40.67
N GLU A 682 -56.80 -63.67 -39.39
CA GLU A 682 -56.48 -65.01 -38.79
C GLU A 682 -55.08 -65.65 -39.03
N LEU A 683 -54.40 -66.36 -38.11
CA LEU A 683 -54.49 -66.63 -36.64
C LEU A 683 -53.08 -66.32 -36.01
N GLU A 684 -52.43 -66.92 -34.98
CA GLU A 684 -52.66 -67.98 -33.97
C GLU A 684 -51.69 -67.68 -32.77
N ALA A 685 -52.13 -67.40 -31.53
CA ALA A 685 -52.43 -68.27 -30.37
C ALA A 685 -51.23 -68.81 -29.53
N ALA A 686 -51.51 -69.16 -28.26
CA ALA A 686 -50.62 -69.63 -27.17
C ALA A 686 -49.72 -68.56 -26.45
N HIS A 687 -49.47 -68.64 -25.13
CA HIS A 687 -50.27 -69.13 -23.99
C HIS A 687 -49.61 -68.68 -22.67
N HIS A 688 -50.40 -68.19 -21.69
CA HIS A 688 -50.41 -68.59 -20.26
C HIS A 688 -50.99 -67.52 -19.33
N SER A 689 -51.58 -68.00 -18.23
CA SER A 689 -52.30 -67.31 -17.15
C SER A 689 -52.07 -68.17 -15.88
N PRO A 690 -52.70 -68.01 -14.68
CA PRO A 690 -53.85 -67.14 -14.34
C PRO A 690 -53.86 -66.53 -12.90
N ARG A 691 -54.93 -65.76 -12.58
CA ARG A 691 -55.69 -65.67 -11.29
C ARG A 691 -54.93 -65.33 -9.97
N SER A 692 -55.51 -64.70 -8.94
CA SER A 692 -56.89 -64.27 -8.60
C SER A 692 -56.81 -63.14 -7.53
N ALA A 693 -57.84 -62.54 -6.93
CA ALA A 693 -59.30 -62.73 -6.94
C ALA A 693 -60.06 -61.42 -6.54
N GLU A 694 -61.39 -61.50 -6.60
CA GLU A 694 -62.44 -60.59 -6.08
C GLU A 694 -62.73 -60.79 -4.56
N PRO A 695 -63.72 -60.12 -3.90
CA PRO A 695 -64.77 -59.20 -4.40
C PRO A 695 -64.91 -57.84 -3.66
N ALA A 696 -65.96 -57.07 -4.01
CA ALA A 696 -66.27 -55.71 -3.54
C ALA A 696 -67.32 -55.64 -2.40
N ALA A 697 -67.44 -54.46 -1.74
CA ALA A 697 -68.72 -53.82 -1.36
C ALA A 697 -68.58 -52.40 -0.69
N THR A 698 -69.41 -51.45 -1.15
CA THR A 698 -70.09 -50.31 -0.45
C THR A 698 -69.39 -49.32 0.54
N ASP A 699 -69.80 -48.05 0.40
CA ASP A 699 -69.63 -46.85 1.28
C ASP A 699 -70.18 -46.99 2.74
N PRO A 700 -69.97 -46.03 3.70
CA PRO A 700 -69.54 -44.63 3.55
C PRO A 700 -68.51 -44.05 4.59
N GLU A 701 -68.25 -42.74 4.45
CA GLU A 701 -67.62 -41.77 5.40
C GLU A 701 -68.21 -41.78 6.85
N PRO A 702 -67.60 -41.15 7.90
CA PRO A 702 -66.79 -39.90 7.86
C PRO A 702 -65.60 -39.72 8.87
N ARG A 703 -65.03 -38.49 8.86
CA ARG A 703 -64.34 -37.73 9.97
C ARG A 703 -62.79 -37.64 10.08
N THR A 704 -62.29 -36.49 9.60
CA THR A 704 -61.42 -35.50 10.32
C THR A 704 -59.99 -35.85 10.81
N THR A 705 -58.98 -35.42 10.03
CA THR A 705 -57.82 -34.53 10.39
C THR A 705 -56.82 -34.87 11.52
N PRO A 706 -55.54 -34.38 11.49
CA PRO A 706 -54.76 -33.72 10.42
C PRO A 706 -53.30 -34.26 10.23
N ASP A 707 -52.53 -33.57 9.39
CA ASP A 707 -51.04 -33.48 9.34
C ASP A 707 -50.18 -34.77 9.23
N GLN A 708 -49.83 -35.10 7.98
CA GLN A 708 -48.44 -35.43 7.63
C GLN A 708 -48.00 -34.69 6.36
N ALA A 709 -46.80 -34.11 6.40
CA ALA A 709 -46.29 -33.25 5.32
C ALA A 709 -45.63 -34.07 4.19
N GLN A 710 -46.24 -34.08 3.00
CA GLN A 710 -45.62 -34.61 1.79
C GLN A 710 -44.84 -33.51 1.03
N HIS A 711 -43.70 -33.90 0.45
CA HIS A 711 -42.81 -32.99 -0.29
C HIS A 711 -43.42 -32.52 -1.61
N ALA A 712 -43.50 -31.20 -1.81
CA ALA A 712 -43.75 -30.61 -3.12
C ALA A 712 -42.46 -30.63 -3.98
N PRO A 713 -42.55 -30.92 -5.30
CA PRO A 713 -41.38 -30.98 -6.19
C PRO A 713 -40.76 -29.60 -6.45
N ALA A 714 -39.43 -29.57 -6.59
CA ALA A 714 -38.67 -28.33 -6.75
C ALA A 714 -38.82 -27.72 -8.16
N GLY A 715 -39.71 -26.74 -8.30
CA GLY A 715 -39.91 -25.99 -9.55
C GLY A 715 -38.66 -25.23 -10.02
N SER A 716 -38.35 -25.33 -11.32
CA SER A 716 -37.12 -24.79 -11.93
C SER A 716 -36.90 -23.29 -11.67
N GLY A 717 -35.71 -22.95 -11.13
CA GLY A 717 -35.29 -21.57 -10.87
C GLY A 717 -34.94 -20.74 -12.11
N SER A 718 -34.96 -21.33 -13.31
CA SER A 718 -34.55 -20.68 -14.57
C SER A 718 -35.30 -19.37 -14.84
N ASN A 719 -36.63 -19.41 -14.75
CA ASN A 719 -37.52 -18.38 -15.29
C ASN A 719 -37.46 -17.02 -14.54
N ARG A 720 -36.72 -16.92 -13.42
CA ARG A 720 -36.52 -15.64 -12.72
C ARG A 720 -35.39 -14.80 -13.32
N ARG A 721 -34.39 -15.41 -13.97
CA ARG A 721 -33.30 -14.65 -14.63
C ARG A 721 -33.73 -14.07 -15.96
N SER A 722 -34.41 -14.85 -16.80
CA SER A 722 -34.94 -14.39 -18.08
C SER A 722 -35.92 -13.22 -17.91
N ALA A 723 -36.84 -13.29 -16.94
CA ALA A 723 -37.75 -12.18 -16.64
C ALA A 723 -37.01 -10.88 -16.22
N ALA A 724 -35.96 -11.00 -15.40
CA ALA A 724 -35.14 -9.85 -15.01
C ALA A 724 -34.30 -9.29 -16.16
N GLN A 725 -33.86 -10.13 -17.10
CA GLN A 725 -33.15 -9.72 -18.31
C GLN A 725 -34.08 -9.07 -19.35
N GLY A 726 -35.32 -9.53 -19.47
CA GLY A 726 -36.33 -8.86 -20.31
C GLY A 726 -36.68 -7.46 -19.80
N ALA A 727 -36.91 -7.32 -18.48
CA ALA A 727 -37.12 -6.01 -17.86
C ALA A 727 -35.88 -5.09 -17.98
N ALA A 728 -34.67 -5.66 -17.95
CA ALA A 728 -33.44 -4.92 -18.20
C ALA A 728 -33.35 -4.37 -19.63
N ALA A 729 -33.63 -5.21 -20.64
CA ALA A 729 -33.59 -4.80 -22.04
C ALA A 729 -34.63 -3.73 -22.37
N ALA A 730 -35.86 -3.87 -21.86
CA ALA A 730 -36.92 -2.85 -22.03
C ALA A 730 -36.50 -1.48 -21.47
N GLN A 731 -35.78 -1.45 -20.35
CA GLN A 731 -35.23 -0.21 -19.77
C GLN A 731 -34.09 0.42 -20.59
N VAL A 732 -33.33 -0.38 -21.35
CA VAL A 732 -32.32 0.15 -22.29
C VAL A 732 -33.02 0.76 -23.51
N GLN A 733 -34.01 0.06 -24.06
CA GLN A 733 -34.80 0.51 -25.21
C GLN A 733 -35.55 1.83 -24.92
N GLN A 734 -36.12 2.00 -23.71
CA GLN A 734 -36.74 3.28 -23.30
C GLN A 734 -35.74 4.44 -23.25
N ILE A 735 -34.47 4.20 -22.90
CA ILE A 735 -33.45 5.26 -22.89
C ILE A 735 -32.93 5.51 -24.32
N LEU A 736 -32.89 4.49 -25.17
CA LEU A 736 -32.60 4.66 -26.60
C LEU A 736 -33.66 5.54 -27.27
N GLU A 737 -34.94 5.29 -27.01
CA GLU A 737 -36.05 6.12 -27.49
C GLU A 737 -35.92 7.58 -27.00
N LEU A 738 -35.55 7.81 -25.74
CA LEU A 738 -35.26 9.16 -25.24
C LEU A 738 -34.06 9.82 -25.94
N ILE A 739 -32.97 9.07 -26.18
CA ILE A 739 -31.76 9.56 -26.89
C ILE A 739 -32.08 9.88 -28.35
N GLU A 740 -32.88 9.05 -29.02
CA GLU A 740 -33.33 9.26 -30.40
C GLU A 740 -34.29 10.47 -30.50
N GLN A 741 -35.08 10.76 -29.46
CA GLN A 741 -36.00 11.91 -29.41
C GLN A 741 -35.33 13.24 -28.99
N HIS A 742 -34.38 13.23 -28.06
CA HIS A 742 -33.82 14.45 -27.43
C HIS A 742 -32.33 14.68 -27.70
N GLY A 743 -31.63 13.71 -28.28
CA GLY A 743 -30.19 13.73 -28.52
C GLY A 743 -29.36 13.15 -27.35
N SER A 744 -28.21 12.57 -27.68
CA SER A 744 -27.29 11.91 -26.73
C SER A 744 -26.80 12.82 -25.61
N ASP A 745 -26.73 14.12 -25.88
CA ASP A 745 -26.05 15.11 -25.06
C ASP A 745 -27.02 15.73 -24.04
N VAL A 746 -28.32 15.73 -24.35
CA VAL A 746 -29.41 16.16 -23.47
C VAL A 746 -29.82 15.04 -22.51
N VAL A 747 -29.84 13.78 -22.98
CA VAL A 747 -30.23 12.62 -22.16
C VAL A 747 -29.08 12.18 -21.26
N ASP A 748 -28.93 12.90 -20.14
CA ASP A 748 -27.94 12.65 -19.09
C ASP A 748 -28.49 11.74 -17.97
N LEU A 749 -27.71 11.57 -16.89
CA LEU A 749 -28.10 10.73 -15.77
C LEU A 749 -29.29 11.28 -14.98
N GLU A 750 -29.41 12.60 -14.84
CA GLU A 750 -30.47 13.26 -14.08
C GLU A 750 -31.78 13.33 -14.89
N PHE A 751 -31.68 13.52 -16.21
CA PHE A 751 -32.77 13.37 -17.16
C PHE A 751 -33.38 11.95 -17.09
N VAL A 752 -32.57 10.89 -17.22
CA VAL A 752 -33.04 9.49 -17.13
C VAL A 752 -33.61 9.13 -15.75
N MET A 753 -33.03 9.67 -14.67
CA MET A 753 -33.57 9.47 -13.32
C MET A 753 -34.95 10.11 -13.15
N THR A 754 -35.16 11.29 -13.74
CA THR A 754 -36.40 12.06 -13.64
C THR A 754 -37.50 11.43 -14.51
N GLU A 755 -37.24 11.26 -15.80
CA GLU A 755 -38.25 10.86 -16.79
C GLU A 755 -38.71 9.40 -16.62
N LEU A 756 -37.78 8.50 -16.28
CA LEU A 756 -38.05 7.06 -16.13
C LEU A 756 -38.11 6.60 -14.66
N GLY A 757 -38.11 7.54 -13.70
CA GLY A 757 -38.20 7.25 -12.26
C GLY A 757 -37.11 6.32 -11.70
N MET A 758 -35.98 6.19 -12.40
CA MET A 758 -34.98 5.17 -12.10
C MET A 758 -34.07 5.57 -10.93
N LYS A 759 -33.68 4.59 -10.12
CA LYS A 759 -32.65 4.80 -9.08
C LYS A 759 -31.29 5.04 -9.74
N LYS A 760 -30.51 6.00 -9.23
CA LYS A 760 -29.22 6.46 -9.80
C LYS A 760 -28.28 5.37 -10.31
N THR A 761 -28.12 4.26 -9.58
CA THR A 761 -27.28 3.14 -10.01
C THR A 761 -27.86 2.35 -11.19
N THR A 762 -29.18 2.14 -11.22
CA THR A 762 -29.88 1.51 -12.36
C THR A 762 -29.83 2.44 -13.59
N ALA A 763 -30.17 3.71 -13.39
CA ALA A 763 -30.15 4.74 -14.44
C ALA A 763 -28.78 4.82 -15.11
N HIS A 764 -27.70 4.92 -14.33
CA HIS A 764 -26.33 4.98 -14.85
C HIS A 764 -25.96 3.74 -15.68
N HIS A 765 -26.28 2.53 -15.21
CA HIS A 765 -25.97 1.32 -15.97
C HIS A 765 -26.79 1.22 -17.27
N ARG A 766 -28.09 1.56 -17.24
CA ARG A 766 -28.95 1.51 -18.44
C ARG A 766 -28.60 2.60 -19.44
N LEU A 767 -28.26 3.81 -18.99
CA LEU A 767 -27.80 4.90 -19.86
C LEU A 767 -26.45 4.59 -20.51
N ALA A 768 -25.50 3.97 -19.80
CA ALA A 768 -24.23 3.55 -20.39
C ALA A 768 -24.41 2.42 -21.43
N GLU A 769 -25.37 1.51 -21.20
CA GLU A 769 -25.73 0.43 -22.11
C GLU A 769 -26.44 0.98 -23.37
N ALA A 770 -27.41 1.89 -23.19
CA ALA A 770 -28.12 2.59 -24.25
C ALA A 770 -27.19 3.47 -25.10
N ARG A 771 -26.35 4.32 -24.50
CA ARG A 771 -25.40 5.16 -25.25
C ARG A 771 -24.42 4.32 -26.10
N LYS A 772 -24.05 3.12 -25.64
CA LYS A 772 -23.23 2.19 -26.43
C LYS A 772 -24.01 1.60 -27.61
N GLU A 773 -25.26 1.20 -27.42
CA GLU A 773 -26.08 0.70 -28.52
C GLU A 773 -26.42 1.80 -29.54
N PHE A 774 -26.72 3.03 -29.08
CA PHE A 774 -26.91 4.19 -29.95
C PHE A 774 -25.65 4.49 -30.79
N ALA A 775 -24.47 4.50 -30.17
CA ALA A 775 -23.21 4.67 -30.92
C ALA A 775 -23.00 3.57 -31.99
N ASN A 776 -23.38 2.33 -31.71
CA ASN A 776 -23.36 1.25 -32.72
C ASN A 776 -24.40 1.50 -33.84
N ARG A 777 -25.59 2.03 -33.53
CA ARG A 777 -26.63 2.36 -34.53
C ARG A 777 -26.20 3.54 -35.44
N VAL A 778 -25.44 4.51 -34.92
CA VAL A 778 -24.96 5.68 -35.67
C VAL A 778 -23.69 5.39 -36.49
N THR A 779 -23.04 4.24 -36.29
CA THR A 779 -21.85 3.80 -37.04
C THR A 779 -22.15 2.76 -38.13
N LEU A 780 -23.43 2.56 -38.46
CA LEU A 780 -23.95 1.63 -39.48
C LEU A 780 -24.76 2.37 -40.56
#